data_AF-A0AAU9RDL2-F1
#
_entry.id   AF-A0AAU9RDL2-F1
#
_cell.length_a   1.000
_cell.length_b   1.000
_cell.length_c   1.000
_cell.angle_alpha   90.00
_cell.angle_beta   90.00
_cell.angle_gamma   90.00
#
_symmetry.space_group_name_H-M   'P 1'
#
loop_
_entity.id
_entity.type
_entity.pdbx_description
1 polymer ?
#
loop_
_entity_poly.entity_id
_entity_poly.type
_entity_poly.pdbx_seq_one_letter_code
_entity_poly.pdbx_strand_id
1 'polypeptide(L)'
;MMRNFYFHRERERVKGAMDLDQWISKVKEGQHLSEDELQLLCEYVKEILIEESNVQPVNSPVTVCGDIHGQFHDLMKLFQTGGHVPETNYIFMGDFVDRGYNSLEVFTILLLLKARYPAHITLLRGNHESRQLTQVYGFYDECQRKYGNANAWRYCTDVFDYLTLSAIIDGTVLCVHGGLSPDVRTIDQIRLIERNCEIPHEGPFCDLMWSDPEEIETWAVSPRGAGWLFGSRVTTEFNHINNLDLVCRAHQLVQEGLKYMFQDKGLVTVWSAPNYCYRCGNVASILSFNDNMEREVKFFTETEENNQMRGPRTARRGLVSLSSDFLAPHRHLLHFGAPLVPRRRCSLRLCCSSSSSFSETGAASLRLTSTGDMAESRSPPVAKKVEHVMEMFGDVRVDNYYWLRDDSRCNPDMLSYLREENDYTAAVMSGTKKFENQLFAEIRGRIKEDDISAPLRKGPYYYYKKSLHGKEYVQHCRRLITDNKAEPSVHDTMPTGPDAPPEHIILDENVKAHEHDYYRIDAFKNSPDHKLVAYAEDTKGDEIYAVNVIDSETLKPVGQPLKGVTCDLEWAGNDALVYITMDEILRPDKVWLHKLGTEQCSDVCLYHEKDDMFSLDLHASESHKYIFVASESKTTRFVFSLDVSKPQDGLKVLTPRVDGIDSSVSHRGNHFFIQRRSTEFYNSEVVACSVDDTSKTTVLIPHRESVKIQEIQLFRDHLVLFEREQGLQKITVHRLPAEGQPLKGLPGGRSVSFVDPVYSVDSTDSEFSSGVLRFCYSSMKTPPSVYDYDMDSGTSVVKKIDTVLGGFDASNYVTERKWVTASDGTEIPMSIVYNKKLAKLDGSDPCLLYGYGSYEISVDPYFKASRLSLLDRGFIYVIAHVRGGGEMGRQWYENGKLLKKKNTFTDFIACAERLIELKYCSKEKLCVEGRSAGGLLAGAVLNMRPDLFKLVIAGVPFVDVLTTMLDPTIPLTTSEWEEWGDPRKEEFYFYMKSYSPVDNVTAQNYPNILVTAGLNDPRVMYSEPAKFVAKLREMKTDNNLLLFKCELGAGHFSKSGRFEKLQEDAFTFAFMMKVLDLIPAS
;
A
#
# COMPACT_ATOMS: atom_id res chain seq x y z
N MET A 1 11.57 47.40 7.90
CA MET A 1 10.97 48.62 8.50
C MET A 1 9.45 48.55 8.55
N MET A 2 8.68 48.80 7.47
CA MET A 2 7.20 48.85 7.58
C MET A 2 6.56 47.55 8.11
N ARG A 3 7.05 46.36 7.74
CA ARG A 3 6.61 45.08 8.36
C ARG A 3 6.83 45.06 9.87
N ASN A 4 8.05 45.34 10.33
CA ASN A 4 8.42 45.33 11.76
C ASN A 4 7.53 46.26 12.60
N PHE A 5 7.13 47.42 12.05
CA PHE A 5 6.27 48.38 12.75
C PHE A 5 4.81 47.92 12.91
N TYR A 6 4.35 46.98 12.08
CA TYR A 6 3.04 46.32 12.23
C TYR A 6 3.14 45.23 13.30
N PHE A 7 4.06 44.27 13.12
CA PHE A 7 4.29 43.17 14.07
C PHE A 7 4.51 43.66 15.50
N HIS A 8 5.30 44.72 15.71
CA HIS A 8 5.56 45.23 17.07
C HIS A 8 4.30 45.81 17.75
N ARG A 9 3.33 46.32 16.98
CA ARG A 9 2.01 46.74 17.50
C ARG A 9 1.05 45.58 17.73
N GLU A 10 1.09 44.56 16.88
CA GLU A 10 0.31 43.33 17.03
C GLU A 10 0.76 42.58 18.29
N ARG A 11 2.06 42.39 18.46
CA ARG A 11 2.72 41.68 19.57
C ARG A 11 2.48 42.33 20.94
N GLU A 12 2.51 43.67 21.02
CA GLU A 12 2.10 44.41 22.23
C GLU A 12 0.60 44.25 22.54
N ARG A 13 -0.25 44.17 21.50
CA ARG A 13 -1.71 44.03 21.65
C ARG A 13 -2.12 42.61 22.06
N VAL A 14 -1.42 41.58 21.56
CA VAL A 14 -1.55 40.17 21.97
C VAL A 14 -1.06 39.99 23.40
N LYS A 15 0.13 40.52 23.72
CA LYS A 15 0.71 40.48 25.08
C LYS A 15 -0.18 41.15 26.12
N GLY A 16 -0.91 42.21 25.75
CA GLY A 16 -1.92 42.85 26.59
C GLY A 16 -3.18 42.02 26.89
N ALA A 17 -3.33 40.83 26.30
CA ALA A 17 -4.43 39.89 26.52
C ALA A 17 -3.99 38.57 27.20
N MET A 18 -2.69 38.40 27.52
CA MET A 18 -2.12 37.18 28.09
C MET A 18 -1.63 37.43 29.53
N ASP A 19 -2.32 36.88 30.53
CA ASP A 19 -1.78 36.85 31.91
C ASP A 19 -0.80 35.68 32.06
N LEU A 20 0.41 35.89 31.55
CA LEU A 20 1.49 34.89 31.58
C LEU A 20 1.84 34.47 33.02
N ASP A 21 1.75 35.37 34.00
CA ASP A 21 2.11 35.06 35.39
C ASP A 21 1.01 34.20 36.06
N GLN A 22 -0.27 34.45 35.76
CA GLN A 22 -1.38 33.56 36.13
C GLN A 22 -1.25 32.19 35.44
N TRP A 23 -0.97 32.14 34.14
CA TRP A 23 -0.81 30.89 33.39
C TRP A 23 0.38 30.06 33.89
N ILE A 24 1.49 30.70 34.28
CA ILE A 24 2.63 30.04 34.92
C ILE A 24 2.23 29.41 36.28
N SER A 25 1.40 30.07 37.09
CA SER A 25 0.89 29.47 38.34
C SER A 25 0.00 28.27 38.05
N LYS A 26 -0.96 28.43 37.14
CA LYS A 26 -1.93 27.39 36.72
C LYS A 26 -1.23 26.11 36.26
N VAL A 27 -0.22 26.22 35.39
CA VAL A 27 0.54 25.06 34.91
C VAL A 27 1.45 24.47 36.00
N LYS A 28 2.04 25.29 36.89
CA LYS A 28 2.80 24.79 38.06
C LYS A 28 1.96 23.98 39.06
N GLU A 29 0.66 24.22 39.11
CA GLU A 29 -0.31 23.42 39.89
C GLU A 29 -0.72 22.11 39.18
N GLY A 30 -0.17 21.81 37.99
CA GLY A 30 -0.51 20.63 37.20
C GLY A 30 -1.81 20.76 36.38
N GLN A 31 -2.34 21.98 36.23
CA GLN A 31 -3.51 22.26 35.39
C GLN A 31 -3.05 22.67 33.98
N HIS A 32 -3.67 22.13 32.93
CA HIS A 32 -3.41 22.61 31.57
C HIS A 32 -4.20 23.90 31.25
N LEU A 33 -3.73 24.63 30.25
CA LEU A 33 -4.42 25.81 29.70
C LEU A 33 -5.71 25.40 28.96
N SER A 34 -6.62 26.34 28.70
CA SER A 34 -7.71 26.13 27.73
C SER A 34 -7.16 26.02 26.31
N GLU A 35 -7.99 25.59 25.36
CA GLU A 35 -7.58 25.48 23.96
C GLU A 35 -7.21 26.86 23.37
N ASP A 36 -8.00 27.89 23.64
CA ASP A 36 -7.73 29.28 23.21
C ASP A 36 -6.46 29.86 23.87
N GLU A 37 -6.28 29.60 25.18
CA GLU A 37 -5.08 30.04 25.93
C GLU A 37 -3.80 29.38 25.37
N LEU A 38 -3.86 28.07 25.08
CA LEU A 38 -2.74 27.33 24.49
C LEU A 38 -2.46 27.77 23.06
N GLN A 39 -3.50 28.00 22.24
CA GLN A 39 -3.33 28.51 20.87
C GLN A 39 -2.63 29.87 20.88
N LEU A 40 -3.09 30.80 21.73
CA LEU A 40 -2.53 32.15 21.83
C LEU A 40 -1.06 32.11 22.32
N LEU A 41 -0.73 31.20 23.23
CA LEU A 41 0.64 30.95 23.65
C LEU A 41 1.52 30.41 22.51
N CYS A 42 1.05 29.41 21.76
CA CYS A 42 1.78 28.82 20.65
C CYS A 42 2.04 29.84 19.53
N GLU A 43 1.06 30.66 19.15
CA GLU A 43 1.27 31.74 18.18
C GLU A 43 2.30 32.79 18.69
N TYR A 44 2.18 33.22 19.94
CA TYR A 44 3.11 34.21 20.51
C TYR A 44 4.56 33.69 20.61
N VAL A 45 4.75 32.40 20.92
CA VAL A 45 6.10 31.80 20.96
C VAL A 45 6.66 31.56 19.56
N LYS A 46 5.82 31.26 18.55
CA LYS A 46 6.27 31.25 17.14
C LYS A 46 6.81 32.63 16.72
N GLU A 47 6.15 33.74 17.08
CA GLU A 47 6.69 35.08 16.78
C GLU A 47 8.08 35.33 17.38
N ILE A 48 8.36 34.80 18.58
CA ILE A 48 9.68 34.88 19.22
C ILE A 48 10.69 34.00 18.46
N LEU A 49 10.35 32.73 18.22
CA LEU A 49 11.27 31.76 17.60
C LEU A 49 11.58 32.07 16.13
N ILE A 50 10.69 32.76 15.40
CA ILE A 50 10.94 33.25 14.03
C ILE A 50 12.07 34.31 14.00
N GLU A 51 12.30 35.05 15.08
CA GLU A 51 13.40 36.02 15.19
C GLU A 51 14.75 35.35 15.55
N GLU A 52 14.74 34.05 15.90
CA GLU A 52 15.90 33.31 16.41
C GLU A 52 16.63 32.51 15.32
N SER A 53 17.94 32.74 15.15
CA SER A 53 18.86 31.92 14.34
C SER A 53 18.95 30.47 14.87
N ASN A 54 19.29 29.52 14.00
CA ASN A 54 19.48 28.10 14.39
C ASN A 54 20.56 27.89 15.44
N VAL A 55 21.54 28.79 15.54
CA VAL A 55 22.61 28.76 16.55
C VAL A 55 22.45 29.99 17.45
N GLN A 56 21.84 29.80 18.62
CA GLN A 56 21.57 30.89 19.57
C GLN A 56 22.79 31.26 20.41
N PRO A 57 23.24 32.53 20.42
CA PRO A 57 24.24 32.98 21.39
C PRO A 57 23.58 33.08 22.78
N VAL A 58 24.19 32.47 23.79
CA VAL A 58 23.74 32.53 25.18
C VAL A 58 24.91 32.96 26.05
N ASN A 59 24.67 33.88 26.98
CA ASN A 59 25.71 34.35 27.89
C ASN A 59 25.72 33.52 29.17
N SER A 60 26.89 33.34 29.79
CA SER A 60 26.94 32.97 31.22
C SER A 60 26.31 34.07 32.11
N PRO A 61 25.80 33.71 33.32
CA PRO A 61 25.67 32.36 33.86
C PRO A 61 24.48 31.60 33.26
N VAL A 62 24.69 30.32 32.91
CA VAL A 62 23.73 29.49 32.18
C VAL A 62 23.71 28.05 32.69
N THR A 63 22.54 27.42 32.67
CA THR A 63 22.34 26.00 32.99
C THR A 63 21.87 25.23 31.76
N VAL A 64 22.63 24.18 31.40
CA VAL A 64 22.35 23.28 30.29
C VAL A 64 21.61 22.04 30.80
N CYS A 65 20.50 21.72 30.16
CA CYS A 65 19.60 20.61 30.48
C CYS A 65 19.50 19.67 29.26
N GLY A 66 19.64 18.36 29.50
CA GLY A 66 19.37 17.34 28.50
C GLY A 66 17.87 16.99 28.45
N ASP A 67 17.58 15.79 27.93
CA ASP A 67 16.22 15.30 27.73
C ASP A 67 15.36 15.35 29.02
N ILE A 68 14.06 15.60 28.84
CA ILE A 68 13.06 15.71 29.92
C ILE A 68 11.98 14.62 29.81
N HIS A 69 11.65 14.15 28.60
CA HIS A 69 10.67 13.07 28.31
C HIS A 69 9.40 13.16 29.17
N GLY A 70 8.70 14.30 29.13
CA GLY A 70 7.41 14.50 29.80
C GLY A 70 7.39 14.38 31.33
N GLN A 71 8.54 14.31 32.01
CA GLN A 71 8.62 14.14 33.47
C GLN A 71 8.41 15.46 34.24
N PHE A 72 7.19 15.99 34.21
CA PHE A 72 6.86 17.34 34.73
C PHE A 72 7.31 17.63 36.17
N HIS A 73 7.09 16.72 37.12
CA HIS A 73 7.50 16.96 38.51
C HIS A 73 9.03 17.00 38.67
N ASP A 74 9.77 16.24 37.86
CA ASP A 74 11.24 16.28 37.83
C ASP A 74 11.75 17.56 37.14
N LEU A 75 11.04 18.10 36.15
CA LEU A 75 11.33 19.43 35.60
C LEU A 75 11.12 20.54 36.65
N MET A 76 10.08 20.43 37.49
CA MET A 76 9.93 21.34 38.63
C MET A 76 11.07 21.15 39.67
N LYS A 77 11.62 19.94 39.81
CA LYS A 77 12.79 19.68 40.66
C LYS A 77 14.09 20.23 40.06
N LEU A 78 14.23 20.17 38.74
CA LEU A 78 15.33 20.76 37.97
C LEU A 78 15.42 22.27 38.24
N PHE A 79 14.31 23.01 38.16
CA PHE A 79 14.28 24.46 38.47
C PHE A 79 14.59 24.80 39.94
N GLN A 80 14.36 23.88 40.89
CA GLN A 80 14.82 24.06 42.29
C GLN A 80 16.34 23.87 42.43
N THR A 81 16.96 23.10 41.53
CA THR A 81 18.37 22.71 41.60
C THR A 81 19.26 23.63 40.76
N GLY A 82 18.79 24.08 39.59
CA GLY A 82 19.56 24.94 38.69
C GLY A 82 19.62 26.41 39.09
N GLY A 83 18.50 26.94 39.61
CA GLY A 83 18.30 28.37 39.88
C GLY A 83 16.98 28.87 39.30
N HIS A 84 16.52 30.04 39.73
CA HIS A 84 15.27 30.62 39.22
C HIS A 84 15.52 31.52 38.00
N VAL A 85 14.44 31.77 37.25
CA VAL A 85 14.42 32.61 36.05
C VAL A 85 13.69 33.90 36.45
N PRO A 86 14.26 35.10 36.20
CA PRO A 86 15.34 35.41 35.25
C PRO A 86 16.77 35.38 35.81
N GLU A 87 17.00 34.98 37.06
CA GLU A 87 18.34 35.02 37.70
C GLU A 87 19.36 34.05 37.09
N THR A 88 18.93 33.10 36.27
CA THR A 88 19.77 32.09 35.61
C THR A 88 19.26 31.84 34.19
N ASN A 89 20.16 31.85 33.21
CA ASN A 89 19.82 31.49 31.83
C ASN A 89 19.70 29.95 31.70
N TYR A 90 18.85 29.46 30.81
CA TYR A 90 18.65 28.03 30.58
C TYR A 90 18.72 27.66 29.10
N ILE A 91 19.38 26.55 28.81
CA ILE A 91 19.34 25.86 27.51
C ILE A 91 18.73 24.48 27.75
N PHE A 92 17.60 24.19 27.09
CA PHE A 92 16.98 22.87 27.09
C PHE A 92 17.23 22.20 25.73
N MET A 93 17.96 21.08 25.74
CA MET A 93 18.50 20.42 24.54
C MET A 93 17.52 19.40 23.90
N GLY A 94 16.25 19.79 23.72
CA GLY A 94 15.22 18.94 23.11
C GLY A 94 14.65 17.84 24.00
N ASP A 95 13.80 16.99 23.42
CA ASP A 95 13.10 15.87 24.04
C ASP A 95 12.32 16.31 25.30
N PHE A 96 11.45 17.28 25.10
CA PHE A 96 10.53 17.82 26.09
C PHE A 96 9.31 16.89 26.24
N VAL A 97 8.81 16.41 25.11
CA VAL A 97 7.66 15.51 25.02
C VAL A 97 8.11 14.04 24.98
N ASP A 98 7.13 13.14 24.96
CA ASP A 98 7.25 11.67 24.96
C ASP A 98 7.55 10.99 26.31
N ARG A 99 7.10 9.73 26.46
CA ARG A 99 7.35 8.71 27.52
C ARG A 99 6.97 9.05 28.96
N GLY A 100 6.87 10.32 29.30
CA GLY A 100 6.26 10.82 30.54
C GLY A 100 4.74 10.92 30.45
N TYR A 101 4.05 11.01 31.59
CA TYR A 101 2.59 11.16 31.66
C TYR A 101 2.09 12.62 31.47
N ASN A 102 3.01 13.58 31.38
CA ASN A 102 2.78 15.02 31.47
C ASN A 102 3.60 15.82 30.43
N SER A 103 3.75 15.30 29.21
CA SER A 103 4.44 15.99 28.11
C SER A 103 3.80 17.33 27.76
N LEU A 104 2.49 17.47 27.89
CA LEU A 104 1.79 18.74 27.71
C LEU A 104 2.20 19.77 28.77
N GLU A 105 2.20 19.42 30.06
CA GLU A 105 2.58 20.38 31.10
C GLU A 105 4.07 20.77 30.99
N VAL A 106 4.95 19.82 30.64
CA VAL A 106 6.37 20.09 30.34
C VAL A 106 6.53 21.09 29.19
N PHE A 107 5.92 20.82 28.03
CA PHE A 107 6.10 21.72 26.89
C PHE A 107 5.42 23.07 27.15
N THR A 108 4.23 23.08 27.74
CA THR A 108 3.48 24.32 28.05
C THR A 108 4.24 25.21 29.05
N ILE A 109 4.85 24.67 30.11
CA ILE A 109 5.62 25.52 31.05
C ILE A 109 6.90 26.08 30.40
N LEU A 110 7.55 25.33 29.52
CA LEU A 110 8.70 25.81 28.76
C LEU A 110 8.30 26.92 27.77
N LEU A 111 7.17 26.79 27.06
CA LEU A 111 6.60 27.84 26.21
C LEU A 111 6.23 29.09 27.02
N LEU A 112 5.59 28.94 28.19
CA LEU A 112 5.25 30.05 29.08
C LEU A 112 6.49 30.81 29.56
N LEU A 113 7.54 30.09 29.98
CA LEU A 113 8.80 30.70 30.39
C LEU A 113 9.51 31.37 29.20
N LYS A 114 9.45 30.80 27.99
CA LYS A 114 9.96 31.42 26.76
C LYS A 114 9.20 32.70 26.39
N ALA A 115 7.87 32.70 26.51
CA ALA A 115 7.04 33.89 26.31
C ALA A 115 7.34 35.00 27.35
N ARG A 116 7.57 34.61 28.60
CA ARG A 116 7.76 35.53 29.73
C ARG A 116 9.17 36.09 29.87
N TYR A 117 10.18 35.30 29.49
CA TYR A 117 11.60 35.58 29.64
C TYR A 117 12.40 35.16 28.38
N PRO A 118 12.10 35.70 27.18
CA PRO A 118 12.59 35.17 25.91
C PRO A 118 14.12 35.15 25.75
N ALA A 119 14.84 36.03 26.45
CA ALA A 119 16.30 36.10 26.45
C ALA A 119 16.99 35.16 27.48
N HIS A 120 16.22 34.54 28.39
CA HIS A 120 16.75 33.66 29.45
C HIS A 120 16.42 32.19 29.22
N ILE A 121 15.54 31.86 28.27
CA ILE A 121 15.14 30.49 27.92
C ILE A 121 15.51 30.22 26.46
N THR A 122 16.36 29.23 26.23
CA THR A 122 16.69 28.72 24.90
C THR A 122 16.16 27.29 24.77
N LEU A 123 15.30 27.06 23.77
CA LEU A 123 14.70 25.76 23.50
C LEU A 123 15.24 25.21 22.18
N LEU A 124 16.03 24.15 22.26
CA LEU A 124 16.48 23.42 21.07
C LEU A 124 15.42 22.38 20.67
N ARG A 125 15.35 22.02 19.40
CA ARG A 125 14.58 20.88 18.92
C ARG A 125 15.32 19.58 19.29
N GLY A 126 14.60 18.58 19.81
CA GLY A 126 15.07 17.20 19.91
C GLY A 126 14.41 16.31 18.86
N ASN A 127 14.77 15.02 18.84
CA ASN A 127 14.18 14.11 17.85
C ASN A 127 12.71 13.78 18.16
N HIS A 128 12.28 13.92 19.42
CA HIS A 128 10.87 13.73 19.81
C HIS A 128 9.97 14.95 19.55
N GLU A 129 10.52 16.13 19.25
CA GLU A 129 9.78 17.28 18.70
C GLU A 129 9.45 17.10 17.21
N SER A 130 8.77 15.99 16.91
CA SER A 130 8.35 15.53 15.58
C SER A 130 6.89 15.08 15.57
N ARG A 131 6.15 15.39 14.49
CA ARG A 131 4.77 14.90 14.31
C ARG A 131 4.71 13.38 14.18
N GLN A 132 5.75 12.75 13.64
CA GLN A 132 5.80 11.29 13.48
C GLN A 132 5.96 10.58 14.83
N LEU A 133 6.94 10.99 15.65
CA LEU A 133 7.20 10.31 16.92
C LEU A 133 6.11 10.57 17.97
N THR A 134 5.55 11.78 18.00
CA THR A 134 4.51 12.13 18.99
C THR A 134 3.19 11.38 18.79
N GLN A 135 2.91 10.86 17.59
CA GLN A 135 1.81 9.94 17.31
C GLN A 135 2.09 8.49 17.70
N VAL A 136 3.36 8.06 17.69
CA VAL A 136 3.75 6.68 17.99
C VAL A 136 3.86 6.40 19.49
N TYR A 137 4.32 7.39 20.27
CA TYR A 137 4.72 7.16 21.66
C TYR A 137 3.86 7.91 22.71
N GLY A 138 2.84 8.68 22.31
CA GLY A 138 1.69 9.02 23.16
C GLY A 138 1.44 10.50 23.49
N PHE A 139 2.25 11.46 23.03
CA PHE A 139 1.95 12.88 23.22
C PHE A 139 0.67 13.31 22.47
N TYR A 140 0.41 12.72 21.31
CA TYR A 140 -0.86 12.87 20.59
C TYR A 140 -2.06 12.45 21.46
N ASP A 141 -1.99 11.26 22.06
CA ASP A 141 -3.02 10.72 22.94
C ASP A 141 -3.20 11.55 24.22
N GLU A 142 -2.11 12.10 24.77
CA GLU A 142 -2.16 13.00 25.92
C GLU A 142 -2.95 14.27 25.61
N CYS A 143 -2.67 14.92 24.48
CA CYS A 143 -3.41 16.09 24.03
C CYS A 143 -4.88 15.75 23.75
N GLN A 144 -5.16 14.67 23.01
CA GLN A 144 -6.53 14.25 22.70
C GLN A 144 -7.33 13.90 23.97
N ARG A 145 -6.69 13.26 24.97
CA ARG A 145 -7.28 12.94 26.27
C ARG A 145 -7.61 14.18 27.12
N LYS A 146 -6.84 15.26 27.02
CA LYS A 146 -6.99 16.48 27.83
C LYS A 146 -7.94 17.51 27.21
N TYR A 147 -7.94 17.65 25.89
CA TYR A 147 -8.77 18.61 25.15
C TYR A 147 -9.98 17.99 24.44
N GLY A 148 -10.08 16.66 24.39
CA GLY A 148 -11.11 15.93 23.63
C GLY A 148 -10.92 16.00 22.11
N ASN A 149 -9.84 16.63 21.63
CA ASN A 149 -9.56 16.83 20.21
C ASN A 149 -8.05 17.03 19.96
N ALA A 150 -7.63 17.02 18.69
CA ALA A 150 -6.22 17.07 18.29
C ALA A 150 -5.63 18.49 18.10
N ASN A 151 -6.39 19.57 18.33
CA ASN A 151 -5.92 20.94 18.06
C ASN A 151 -4.77 21.36 18.97
N ALA A 152 -4.81 21.00 20.25
CA ALA A 152 -3.69 21.22 21.17
C ALA A 152 -2.38 20.56 20.69
N TRP A 153 -2.45 19.33 20.18
CA TRP A 153 -1.31 18.67 19.56
C TRP A 153 -0.83 19.43 18.32
N ARG A 154 -1.74 19.84 17.43
CA ARG A 154 -1.39 20.66 16.24
C ARG A 154 -0.64 21.93 16.64
N TYR A 155 -1.21 22.73 17.55
CA TYR A 155 -0.61 23.98 18.02
C TYR A 155 0.80 23.76 18.61
N CYS A 156 1.00 22.69 19.39
CA CYS A 156 2.33 22.34 19.89
C CYS A 156 3.29 21.90 18.76
N THR A 157 2.85 21.03 17.85
CA THR A 157 3.70 20.57 16.73
C THR A 157 4.07 21.68 15.75
N ASP A 158 3.21 22.67 15.57
CA ASP A 158 3.49 23.83 14.73
C ASP A 158 4.48 24.80 15.38
N VAL A 159 4.74 24.69 16.70
CA VAL A 159 5.87 25.37 17.35
C VAL A 159 7.19 24.60 17.12
N PHE A 160 7.15 23.26 16.99
CA PHE A 160 8.37 22.45 16.85
C PHE A 160 9.21 22.86 15.63
N ASP A 161 8.58 23.23 14.52
CA ASP A 161 9.27 23.67 13.30
C ASP A 161 10.04 24.99 13.46
N TYR A 162 9.77 25.74 14.53
CA TYR A 162 10.48 26.97 14.85
C TYR A 162 11.52 26.80 15.98
N LEU A 163 11.58 25.66 16.68
CA LEU A 163 12.58 25.42 17.73
C LEU A 163 14.01 25.43 17.15
N THR A 164 14.97 26.03 17.86
CA THR A 164 16.33 26.24 17.34
C THR A 164 17.14 24.92 17.30
N LEU A 165 18.23 24.84 16.54
CA LEU A 165 18.97 23.58 16.36
C LEU A 165 20.15 23.44 17.32
N SER A 166 20.72 24.55 17.76
CA SER A 166 21.83 24.60 18.69
C SER A 166 21.92 25.94 19.44
N ALA A 167 22.70 25.95 20.51
CA ALA A 167 23.11 27.16 21.22
C ALA A 167 24.64 27.20 21.35
N ILE A 168 25.21 28.40 21.51
CA ILE A 168 26.64 28.61 21.75
C ILE A 168 26.82 29.52 22.97
N ILE A 169 27.47 28.99 24.02
CA ILE A 169 27.70 29.70 25.27
C ILE A 169 29.03 30.45 25.17
N ASP A 170 28.98 31.78 25.35
CA ASP A 170 30.12 32.72 25.33
C ASP A 170 31.11 32.54 24.15
N GLY A 171 30.64 31.92 23.06
CA GLY A 171 31.43 31.62 21.86
C GLY A 171 32.28 30.35 21.92
N THR A 172 32.37 29.62 23.05
CA THR A 172 33.29 28.47 23.19
C THR A 172 32.65 27.12 23.54
N VAL A 173 31.36 27.07 23.89
CA VAL A 173 30.66 25.78 24.14
C VAL A 173 29.43 25.65 23.27
N LEU A 174 29.40 24.65 22.38
CA LEU A 174 28.25 24.34 21.53
C LEU A 174 27.30 23.36 22.24
N CYS A 175 26.00 23.63 22.22
CA CYS A 175 24.95 22.74 22.71
C CYS A 175 24.08 22.27 21.54
N VAL A 176 23.87 20.95 21.41
CA VAL A 176 22.99 20.30 20.41
C VAL A 176 22.13 19.22 21.11
N HIS A 177 21.08 18.70 20.47
CA HIS A 177 20.33 17.57 21.03
C HIS A 177 21.07 16.24 20.79
N GLY A 178 21.17 15.81 19.52
CA GLY A 178 21.82 14.57 19.11
C GLY A 178 23.33 14.73 19.07
N GLY A 179 23.93 14.81 17.88
CA GLY A 179 25.38 14.75 17.74
C GLY A 179 25.95 15.69 16.70
N LEU A 180 27.13 15.34 16.20
CA LEU A 180 27.74 16.00 15.05
C LEU A 180 27.25 15.35 13.75
N SER A 181 27.42 16.06 12.62
CA SER A 181 27.13 15.57 11.27
C SER A 181 28.41 15.54 10.41
N PRO A 182 28.61 14.54 9.54
CA PRO A 182 29.72 14.57 8.58
C PRO A 182 29.63 15.73 7.57
N ASP A 183 28.41 16.24 7.33
CA ASP A 183 28.14 17.38 6.45
C ASP A 183 28.34 18.73 7.15
N VAL A 184 28.31 18.78 8.50
CA VAL A 184 28.53 19.99 9.30
C VAL A 184 29.94 20.00 9.89
N ARG A 185 30.84 20.74 9.24
CA ARG A 185 32.20 21.00 9.74
C ARG A 185 32.33 22.31 10.49
N THR A 186 31.48 23.29 10.20
CA THR A 186 31.46 24.57 10.92
C THR A 186 30.08 24.90 11.49
N ILE A 187 30.07 25.64 12.61
CA ILE A 187 28.85 26.14 13.27
C ILE A 187 28.01 27.00 12.31
N ASP A 188 28.65 27.75 11.40
CA ASP A 188 27.91 28.56 10.42
C ASP A 188 27.16 27.72 9.38
N GLN A 189 27.54 26.45 9.14
CA GLN A 189 26.69 25.54 8.35
C GLN A 189 25.38 25.21 9.08
N ILE A 190 25.38 25.12 10.42
CA ILE A 190 24.15 24.93 11.21
C ILE A 190 23.20 26.13 11.03
N ARG A 191 23.74 27.36 10.91
CA ARG A 191 22.95 28.58 10.64
C ARG A 191 22.22 28.57 9.30
N LEU A 192 22.64 27.73 8.34
CA LEU A 192 22.08 27.66 6.98
C LEU A 192 21.04 26.54 6.80
N ILE A 193 20.81 25.69 7.80
CA ILE A 193 19.82 24.62 7.74
C ILE A 193 18.39 25.19 7.73
N GLU A 194 17.54 24.77 6.79
CA GLU A 194 16.13 25.15 6.78
C GLU A 194 15.34 24.32 7.82
N ARG A 195 15.21 24.87 9.04
CA ARG A 195 14.58 24.16 10.17
C ARG A 195 13.05 24.14 10.19
N ASN A 196 12.42 25.02 9.41
CA ASN A 196 10.96 25.21 9.34
C ASN A 196 10.29 24.11 8.50
N CYS A 197 10.52 22.87 8.89
CA CYS A 197 10.00 21.65 8.28
C CYS A 197 9.98 20.52 9.33
N GLU A 198 9.27 19.43 9.02
CA GLU A 198 9.38 18.18 9.78
C GLU A 198 10.81 17.62 9.68
N ILE A 199 11.30 16.97 10.75
CA ILE A 199 12.69 16.47 10.79
C ILE A 199 12.93 15.48 9.63
N PRO A 200 13.90 15.73 8.72
CA PRO A 200 14.15 14.87 7.57
C PRO A 200 14.79 13.54 7.99
N HIS A 201 14.68 12.53 7.13
CA HIS A 201 15.21 11.18 7.40
C HIS A 201 16.74 11.06 7.26
N GLU A 202 17.41 12.02 6.60
CA GLU A 202 18.87 12.03 6.41
C GLU A 202 19.42 13.45 6.22
N GLY A 203 20.75 13.60 6.30
CA GLY A 203 21.45 14.88 6.13
C GLY A 203 21.58 15.70 7.42
N PRO A 204 22.15 16.91 7.35
CA PRO A 204 22.69 17.61 8.52
C PRO A 204 21.66 17.98 9.60
N PHE A 205 20.39 18.17 9.26
CA PHE A 205 19.34 18.36 10.26
C PHE A 205 19.04 17.04 11.00
N CYS A 206 18.88 15.93 10.28
CA CYS A 206 18.68 14.59 10.86
C CYS A 206 19.84 14.24 11.81
N ASP A 207 21.07 14.42 11.35
CA ASP A 207 22.28 14.09 12.09
C ASP A 207 22.42 14.86 13.42
N LEU A 208 22.13 16.17 13.41
CA LEU A 208 22.12 16.98 14.64
C LEU A 208 21.08 16.50 15.67
N MET A 209 20.04 15.76 15.24
CA MET A 209 19.00 15.19 16.10
C MET A 209 19.27 13.73 16.49
N TRP A 210 19.96 12.94 15.66
CA TRP A 210 20.03 11.46 15.80
C TRP A 210 21.45 10.86 15.89
N SER A 211 22.52 11.63 15.62
CA SER A 211 23.89 11.13 15.74
C SER A 211 24.29 10.86 17.19
N ASP A 212 25.21 9.92 17.41
CA ASP A 212 25.59 9.36 18.71
C ASP A 212 27.11 9.17 18.87
N PRO A 213 27.73 9.57 19.99
CA PRO A 213 29.14 9.28 20.24
C PRO A 213 29.33 7.81 20.61
N GLU A 214 30.40 7.21 20.11
CA GLU A 214 30.81 5.83 20.44
C GLU A 214 32.34 5.74 20.48
N GLU A 215 32.92 4.76 21.18
CA GLU A 215 34.36 4.54 21.35
C GLU A 215 35.04 4.02 20.05
N ILE A 216 34.93 4.81 18.99
CA ILE A 216 35.57 4.67 17.68
C ILE A 216 36.47 5.89 17.39
N GLU A 217 37.26 5.84 16.32
CA GLU A 217 38.05 7.02 15.89
C GLU A 217 37.22 8.01 15.07
N THR A 218 36.51 7.53 14.05
CA THR A 218 35.91 8.37 12.98
C THR A 218 34.37 8.22 12.92
N TRP A 219 33.76 8.19 11.74
CA TRP A 219 32.31 8.03 11.55
C TRP A 219 31.95 6.56 11.30
N ALA A 220 30.81 6.11 11.80
CA ALA A 220 30.18 4.84 11.44
C ALA A 220 28.65 5.01 11.32
N VAL A 221 27.98 4.07 10.64
CA VAL A 221 26.53 4.13 10.42
C VAL A 221 25.78 3.94 11.75
N SER A 222 24.80 4.78 12.04
CA SER A 222 23.98 4.67 13.25
C SER A 222 23.13 3.40 13.25
N PRO A 223 23.14 2.60 14.34
CA PRO A 223 22.27 1.43 14.48
C PRO A 223 20.79 1.81 14.66
N ARG A 224 20.49 3.11 14.88
CA ARG A 224 19.13 3.66 14.98
C ARG A 224 18.44 3.81 13.61
N GLY A 225 19.18 3.73 12.50
CA GLY A 225 18.67 3.98 11.15
C GLY A 225 18.58 5.47 10.75
N ALA A 226 18.94 6.37 11.67
CA ALA A 226 19.02 7.82 11.48
C ALA A 226 20.28 8.36 12.18
N GLY A 227 20.89 9.41 11.63
CA GLY A 227 22.16 9.98 12.10
C GLY A 227 23.37 9.06 11.95
N TRP A 228 24.46 9.39 12.64
CA TRP A 228 25.74 8.66 12.59
C TRP A 228 26.30 8.34 13.97
N LEU A 229 27.00 7.21 14.09
CA LEU A 229 27.98 7.04 15.16
C LEU A 229 29.21 7.89 14.88
N PHE A 230 29.77 8.55 15.89
CA PHE A 230 30.97 9.38 15.73
C PHE A 230 31.97 9.24 16.88
N GLY A 231 33.25 9.30 16.52
CA GLY A 231 34.37 9.01 17.39
C GLY A 231 35.16 10.22 17.86
N SER A 232 36.17 9.92 18.68
CA SER A 232 37.05 10.92 19.32
C SER A 232 37.65 11.93 18.33
N ARG A 233 38.23 11.46 17.21
CA ARG A 233 38.87 12.32 16.21
C ARG A 233 37.88 13.28 15.56
N VAL A 234 36.62 12.87 15.36
CA VAL A 234 35.57 13.75 14.83
C VAL A 234 35.33 14.91 15.80
N THR A 235 35.18 14.62 17.08
CA THR A 235 34.99 15.63 18.14
C THR A 235 36.19 16.57 18.24
N THR A 236 37.42 16.05 18.31
CA THR A 236 38.63 16.88 18.39
C THR A 236 38.82 17.74 17.13
N GLU A 237 38.55 17.21 15.93
CA GLU A 237 38.65 17.97 14.67
C GLU A 237 37.58 19.07 14.58
N PHE A 238 36.32 18.76 14.92
CA PHE A 238 35.23 19.74 14.94
C PHE A 238 35.48 20.86 15.97
N ASN A 239 35.90 20.51 17.19
CA ASN A 239 36.21 21.49 18.23
C ASN A 239 37.38 22.39 17.83
N HIS A 240 38.42 21.83 17.20
CA HIS A 240 39.57 22.60 16.71
C HIS A 240 39.19 23.57 15.58
N ILE A 241 38.38 23.12 14.60
CA ILE A 241 37.91 23.96 13.49
C ILE A 241 37.05 25.13 13.98
N ASN A 242 36.25 24.92 15.02
CA ASN A 242 35.28 25.90 15.51
C ASN A 242 35.74 26.67 16.76
N ASN A 243 36.97 26.44 17.24
CA ASN A 243 37.51 27.03 18.47
C ASN A 243 36.60 26.81 19.70
N LEU A 244 36.19 25.55 19.93
CA LEU A 244 35.34 25.15 21.04
C LEU A 244 36.13 24.43 22.17
N ASP A 245 35.77 24.74 23.41
CA ASP A 245 36.26 24.08 24.63
C ASP A 245 35.42 22.86 25.04
N LEU A 246 34.22 22.70 24.46
CA LEU A 246 33.28 21.60 24.74
C LEU A 246 32.12 21.57 23.72
N VAL A 247 31.63 20.36 23.42
CA VAL A 247 30.28 20.12 22.89
C VAL A 247 29.41 19.47 23.97
N CYS A 248 28.28 20.09 24.28
CA CYS A 248 27.21 19.53 25.11
C CYS A 248 26.15 18.87 24.22
N ARG A 249 25.69 17.68 24.61
CA ARG A 249 24.60 16.95 23.95
C ARG A 249 23.68 16.20 24.91
N ALA A 250 22.63 15.60 24.35
CA ALA A 250 21.53 14.93 25.03
C ALA A 250 21.34 13.50 24.42
N HIS A 251 20.11 13.00 24.20
CA HIS A 251 19.69 11.86 23.34
C HIS A 251 20.20 10.44 23.68
N GLN A 252 21.24 10.30 24.51
CA GLN A 252 21.73 9.02 25.03
C GLN A 252 21.51 8.95 26.53
N LEU A 253 20.80 7.91 26.98
CA LEU A 253 20.57 7.64 28.40
C LEU A 253 21.90 7.41 29.13
N VAL A 254 22.25 8.33 30.03
CA VAL A 254 23.37 8.17 30.96
C VAL A 254 22.84 7.74 32.32
N GLN A 255 23.32 6.61 32.86
CA GLN A 255 22.87 6.08 34.16
C GLN A 255 23.27 6.99 35.32
N GLU A 256 24.43 7.62 35.21
CA GLU A 256 25.01 8.58 36.14
C GLU A 256 24.43 10.01 35.96
N GLY A 257 23.56 10.24 34.97
CA GLY A 257 23.02 11.55 34.62
C GLY A 257 23.95 12.49 33.84
N LEU A 258 25.27 12.25 33.82
CA LEU A 258 26.25 12.97 32.99
C LEU A 258 27.46 12.10 32.63
N LYS A 259 27.87 12.09 31.35
CA LYS A 259 29.03 11.35 30.84
C LYS A 259 29.89 12.24 29.93
N TYR A 260 31.15 12.45 30.29
CA TYR A 260 32.15 12.93 29.33
C TYR A 260 32.57 11.77 28.41
N MET A 261 32.62 12.03 27.12
CA MET A 261 33.11 11.07 26.11
C MET A 261 34.59 11.35 25.81
N PHE A 262 35.31 10.29 25.44
CA PHE A 262 36.71 10.33 25.01
C PHE A 262 37.73 10.81 26.06
N GLN A 263 39.02 10.68 25.74
CA GLN A 263 40.11 11.00 26.68
C GLN A 263 40.35 12.51 26.84
N ASP A 264 40.07 13.31 25.81
CA ASP A 264 40.20 14.76 25.82
C ASP A 264 39.05 15.47 26.55
N LYS A 265 37.92 14.76 26.78
CA LYS A 265 36.66 15.28 27.33
C LYS A 265 36.08 16.44 26.52
N GLY A 266 36.37 16.48 25.21
CA GLY A 266 35.88 17.50 24.28
C GLY A 266 34.36 17.46 24.05
N LEU A 267 33.67 16.42 24.51
CA LEU A 267 32.22 16.28 24.45
C LEU A 267 31.64 15.71 25.76
N VAL A 268 30.45 16.19 26.12
CA VAL A 268 29.66 15.71 27.27
C VAL A 268 28.22 15.41 26.87
N THR A 269 27.69 14.30 27.37
CA THR A 269 26.26 13.98 27.34
C THR A 269 25.64 14.29 28.69
N VAL A 270 24.62 15.14 28.70
CA VAL A 270 23.83 15.56 29.87
C VAL A 270 22.45 14.90 29.76
N TRP A 271 21.96 14.32 30.85
CA TRP A 271 20.65 13.66 30.89
C TRP A 271 19.84 14.18 32.08
N SER A 272 18.67 14.77 31.83
CA SER A 272 17.92 15.52 32.85
C SER A 272 16.60 14.85 33.30
N ALA A 273 16.28 13.66 32.80
CA ALA A 273 15.11 12.86 33.20
C ALA A 273 15.50 11.69 34.15
N PRO A 274 15.28 11.79 35.48
CA PRO A 274 15.71 10.77 36.44
C PRO A 274 14.79 9.55 36.40
N ASN A 275 15.30 8.36 36.71
CA ASN A 275 14.52 7.10 36.73
C ASN A 275 13.67 6.92 35.45
N TYR A 276 14.30 7.15 34.29
CA TYR A 276 13.69 7.30 32.97
C TYR A 276 12.64 6.22 32.64
N CYS A 277 11.58 6.60 31.92
CA CYS A 277 10.41 5.76 31.67
C CYS A 277 9.80 5.17 32.96
N TYR A 278 9.95 5.89 34.09
CA TYR A 278 9.58 5.49 35.46
C TYR A 278 10.16 4.14 35.92
N ARG A 279 11.26 3.67 35.31
CA ARG A 279 11.78 2.30 35.51
C ARG A 279 13.29 2.12 35.39
N CYS A 280 14.03 3.02 34.74
CA CYS A 280 15.45 2.82 34.45
C CYS A 280 16.38 3.00 35.65
N GLY A 281 15.95 3.69 36.71
CA GLY A 281 16.75 3.89 37.93
C GLY A 281 17.99 4.79 37.80
N ASN A 282 18.18 5.47 36.65
CA ASN A 282 19.25 6.43 36.45
C ASN A 282 19.08 7.70 37.31
N VAL A 283 20.19 8.38 37.57
CA VAL A 283 20.20 9.74 38.13
C VAL A 283 20.01 10.75 36.99
N ALA A 284 19.56 11.97 37.30
CA ALA A 284 19.55 13.11 36.39
C ALA A 284 20.60 14.15 36.78
N SER A 285 21.04 14.95 35.81
CA SER A 285 21.90 16.10 36.05
C SER A 285 21.48 17.33 35.24
N ILE A 286 22.10 18.44 35.61
CA ILE A 286 22.22 19.66 34.82
C ILE A 286 23.67 20.16 34.92
N LEU A 287 24.13 20.85 33.88
CA LEU A 287 25.48 21.42 33.80
C LEU A 287 25.39 22.96 33.82
N SER A 288 25.75 23.57 34.95
CA SER A 288 25.81 25.03 35.11
C SER A 288 27.20 25.56 34.74
N PHE A 289 27.22 26.73 34.10
CA PHE A 289 28.39 27.57 33.84
C PHE A 289 28.21 28.90 34.57
N ASN A 290 29.20 29.33 35.35
CA ASN A 290 29.20 30.64 35.99
C ASN A 290 29.84 31.73 35.09
N ASP A 291 29.86 32.97 35.57
CA ASP A 291 30.42 34.16 34.89
C ASP A 291 31.91 34.03 34.49
N ASN A 292 32.64 33.05 35.03
CA ASN A 292 34.03 32.72 34.69
C ASN A 292 34.15 31.51 33.74
N MET A 293 33.02 30.98 33.23
CA MET A 293 32.89 29.71 32.50
C MET A 293 33.37 28.47 33.29
N GLU A 294 33.40 28.54 34.61
CA GLU A 294 33.66 27.38 35.48
C GLU A 294 32.44 26.45 35.49
N ARG A 295 32.69 25.14 35.39
CA ARG A 295 31.68 24.10 35.13
C ARG A 295 31.26 23.41 36.43
N GLU A 296 29.97 23.52 36.81
CA GLU A 296 29.38 22.83 37.96
C GLU A 296 28.33 21.81 37.49
N VAL A 297 28.44 20.55 37.92
CA VAL A 297 27.43 19.51 37.65
C VAL A 297 26.57 19.32 38.89
N LYS A 298 25.25 19.50 38.76
CA LYS A 298 24.30 19.31 39.86
C LYS A 298 23.41 18.11 39.55
N PHE A 299 23.41 17.13 40.44
CA PHE A 299 22.65 15.88 40.29
C PHE A 299 21.33 15.93 41.08
N PHE A 300 20.30 15.29 40.57
CA PHE A 300 19.02 15.09 41.26
C PHE A 300 18.39 13.73 40.89
N THR A 301 17.52 13.25 41.77
CA THR A 301 16.74 12.01 41.62
C THR A 301 15.26 12.33 41.43
N GLU A 302 14.47 11.32 41.08
CA GLU A 302 13.06 11.52 40.77
C GLU A 302 12.22 11.87 42.02
N THR A 303 11.12 12.60 41.83
CA THR A 303 10.24 12.99 42.94
C THR A 303 9.32 11.87 43.42
N GLU A 304 8.73 12.04 44.62
CA GLU A 304 7.76 11.08 45.16
C GLU A 304 6.47 11.04 44.33
N GLU A 305 6.04 12.17 43.76
CA GLU A 305 4.86 12.29 42.90
C GLU A 305 5.03 11.45 41.61
N ASN A 306 6.16 11.58 40.92
CA ASN A 306 6.47 10.75 39.75
C ASN A 306 6.63 9.25 40.11
N ASN A 307 7.05 8.94 41.33
CA ASN A 307 7.05 7.56 41.83
C ASN A 307 5.64 7.02 42.15
N GLN A 308 4.68 7.89 42.51
CA GLN A 308 3.29 7.53 42.82
C GLN A 308 2.42 7.30 41.59
N MET A 309 2.78 7.83 40.42
CA MET A 309 2.10 7.55 39.14
C MET A 309 2.27 6.10 38.64
N ARG A 310 2.98 5.24 39.37
CA ARG A 310 3.12 3.81 39.07
C ARG A 310 1.85 3.03 39.43
N GLY A 311 1.21 2.44 38.40
CA GLY A 311 0.20 1.40 38.58
C GLY A 311 0.71 0.19 39.40
N PRO A 312 -0.18 -0.63 39.98
CA PRO A 312 0.17 -1.65 40.96
C PRO A 312 1.12 -2.73 40.42
N ARG A 313 2.27 -2.90 41.09
CA ARG A 313 3.35 -3.83 40.69
C ARG A 313 2.95 -5.30 40.85
N THR A 314 2.75 -6.03 39.75
CA THR A 314 2.77 -7.50 39.75
C THR A 314 4.19 -8.03 39.92
N ALA A 315 4.56 -8.41 41.15
CA ALA A 315 5.92 -8.85 41.46
C ALA A 315 6.20 -10.29 41.00
N ARG A 316 7.17 -10.48 40.09
CA ARG A 316 7.94 -11.73 39.97
C ARG A 316 9.43 -11.44 40.18
N ARG A 317 10.02 -12.06 41.21
CA ARG A 317 11.47 -12.02 41.45
C ARG A 317 12.17 -12.99 40.50
N GLY A 318 13.16 -12.48 39.77
CA GLY A 318 14.20 -13.28 39.11
C GLY A 318 15.43 -12.40 38.92
N LEU A 319 16.57 -12.77 39.49
CA LEU A 319 17.82 -12.05 39.24
C LEU A 319 18.38 -12.51 37.89
N VAL A 320 18.48 -11.58 36.94
CA VAL A 320 19.38 -11.66 35.79
C VAL A 320 20.12 -10.33 35.76
N SER A 321 21.44 -10.37 35.62
CA SER A 321 22.29 -9.19 35.52
C SER A 321 22.09 -8.48 34.19
N LEU A 322 21.98 -7.14 34.21
CA LEU A 322 21.90 -6.33 33.00
C LEU A 322 23.25 -6.30 32.28
N SER A 323 23.24 -6.67 31.00
CA SER A 323 24.27 -6.35 29.99
C SER A 323 23.62 -5.58 28.83
N SER A 324 24.44 -4.93 28.01
CA SER A 324 24.09 -3.83 27.09
C SER A 324 23.31 -4.21 25.81
N ASP A 325 22.68 -5.37 25.76
CA ASP A 325 22.31 -6.05 24.52
C ASP A 325 20.93 -5.65 23.94
N PHE A 326 20.63 -4.34 23.89
CA PHE A 326 19.34 -3.82 23.39
C PHE A 326 19.42 -2.62 22.41
N LEU A 327 20.56 -2.41 21.75
CA LEU A 327 20.77 -1.35 20.73
C LEU A 327 21.36 -1.82 19.37
N ALA A 328 20.97 -3.02 18.90
CA ALA A 328 21.07 -3.51 17.50
C ALA A 328 22.50 -3.60 16.87
N PRO A 329 22.67 -4.02 15.60
CA PRO A 329 21.93 -5.03 14.80
C PRO A 329 22.82 -6.25 14.43
N HIS A 330 22.23 -7.40 14.04
CA HIS A 330 22.98 -8.64 13.73
C HIS A 330 23.14 -8.96 12.22
N ARG A 331 24.36 -8.77 11.68
CA ARG A 331 25.05 -9.56 10.62
C ARG A 331 26.57 -9.46 10.89
N HIS A 332 27.49 -10.37 10.52
CA HIS A 332 27.59 -11.31 9.40
C HIS A 332 28.48 -12.56 9.70
N LEU A 333 28.23 -13.66 8.96
CA LEU A 333 29.15 -14.64 8.34
C LEU A 333 30.29 -15.38 9.12
N LEU A 334 30.33 -16.71 8.92
CA LEU A 334 31.45 -17.62 8.51
C LEU A 334 32.92 -17.31 8.94
N HIS A 335 33.82 -18.26 9.25
CA HIS A 335 33.92 -19.68 8.85
C HIS A 335 34.95 -20.47 9.72
N PHE A 336 35.04 -21.80 9.51
CA PHE A 336 36.09 -22.82 9.85
C PHE A 336 35.69 -23.97 10.82
N GLY A 337 36.08 -25.21 10.46
CA GLY A 337 36.02 -26.40 11.32
C GLY A 337 35.68 -27.71 10.59
N ALA A 338 36.69 -28.50 10.21
CA ALA A 338 36.57 -29.73 9.41
C ALA A 338 36.01 -30.96 10.18
N PRO A 339 35.61 -32.07 9.53
CA PRO A 339 34.64 -33.03 10.08
C PRO A 339 35.22 -34.21 10.87
N LEU A 340 34.36 -34.89 11.64
CA LEU A 340 34.63 -36.19 12.28
C LEU A 340 33.73 -37.30 11.75
N VAL A 341 34.35 -38.45 11.46
CA VAL A 341 33.75 -39.64 10.81
C VAL A 341 32.99 -40.50 11.84
N PRO A 342 31.80 -41.05 11.52
CA PRO A 342 30.98 -41.80 12.47
C PRO A 342 31.56 -43.18 12.85
N ARG A 343 31.30 -43.63 14.09
CA ARG A 343 31.58 -45.00 14.56
C ARG A 343 30.30 -45.81 14.76
N ARG A 344 30.38 -47.10 14.38
CA ARG A 344 29.27 -48.08 14.32
C ARG A 344 28.89 -48.65 15.69
N ARG A 345 27.61 -49.06 15.84
CA ARG A 345 27.10 -50.38 16.33
C ARG A 345 25.64 -50.24 16.83
N CYS A 346 24.76 -51.26 16.80
CA CYS A 346 24.64 -52.50 16.01
C CYS A 346 23.25 -53.15 16.28
N SER A 347 23.00 -54.33 15.68
CA SER A 347 21.83 -55.23 15.87
C SER A 347 20.51 -54.78 15.21
N LEU A 348 19.55 -55.62 14.76
CA LEU A 348 19.41 -57.02 14.26
C LEU A 348 17.88 -57.15 13.94
N ARG A 349 17.31 -57.89 12.98
CA ARG A 349 17.57 -59.22 12.37
C ARG A 349 17.00 -59.32 10.93
N LEU A 350 17.54 -60.29 10.14
CA LEU A 350 16.94 -61.24 9.16
C LEU A 350 15.69 -60.83 8.30
N CYS A 351 15.50 -61.28 7.05
CA CYS A 351 16.00 -62.50 6.39
C CYS A 351 16.11 -62.41 4.83
N CYS A 352 16.60 -63.50 4.22
CA CYS A 352 16.74 -63.92 2.79
C CYS A 352 15.66 -63.41 1.78
N SER A 353 15.82 -63.40 0.43
CA SER A 353 16.78 -64.00 -0.55
C SER A 353 16.45 -63.45 -1.97
N SER A 354 17.21 -63.61 -3.09
CA SER A 354 18.63 -63.92 -3.41
C SER A 354 18.84 -63.88 -4.96
N SER A 355 20.10 -63.84 -5.46
CA SER A 355 20.55 -64.00 -6.89
C SER A 355 20.04 -62.94 -7.91
N SER A 356 20.73 -62.54 -8.99
CA SER A 356 22.03 -62.88 -9.65
C SER A 356 22.25 -61.89 -10.84
N SER A 357 23.40 -61.63 -11.48
CA SER A 357 24.85 -61.93 -11.32
C SER A 357 25.65 -61.24 -12.48
N PHE A 358 27.00 -61.20 -12.43
CA PHE A 358 27.94 -60.61 -13.42
C PHE A 358 27.94 -59.06 -13.51
N SER A 359 29.05 -58.28 -13.52
CA SER A 359 30.51 -58.48 -13.71
C SER A 359 30.99 -58.68 -15.17
N GLU A 360 32.14 -58.16 -15.64
CA GLU A 360 33.22 -57.37 -15.02
C GLU A 360 34.06 -56.60 -16.09
N THR A 361 35.09 -55.84 -15.68
CA THR A 361 36.15 -55.17 -16.48
C THR A 361 35.75 -53.92 -17.29
N GLY A 362 36.66 -52.97 -17.59
CA GLY A 362 38.01 -52.79 -17.03
C GLY A 362 38.96 -51.86 -17.83
N ALA A 363 39.08 -50.60 -17.39
CA ALA A 363 40.15 -49.62 -17.65
C ALA A 363 40.50 -49.17 -19.09
N ALA A 364 40.53 -47.85 -19.31
CA ALA A 364 41.64 -47.16 -20.01
C ALA A 364 41.62 -45.62 -19.77
N SER A 365 42.81 -45.07 -19.48
CA SER A 365 43.29 -43.67 -19.56
C SER A 365 42.30 -42.50 -19.82
N LEU A 366 42.35 -41.48 -18.96
CA LEU A 366 41.98 -40.11 -19.33
C LEU A 366 42.86 -39.61 -20.50
N ARG A 367 42.30 -38.74 -21.34
CA ARG A 367 43.03 -37.65 -22.01
C ARG A 367 42.16 -36.40 -21.90
N LEU A 368 42.76 -35.26 -21.59
CA LEU A 368 42.03 -33.99 -21.64
C LEU A 368 41.78 -33.63 -23.10
N THR A 369 40.52 -33.38 -23.44
CA THR A 369 40.14 -32.58 -24.60
C THR A 369 39.26 -31.45 -24.10
N SER A 370 39.71 -30.22 -24.31
CA SER A 370 38.98 -29.02 -23.89
C SER A 370 37.93 -28.68 -24.95
N THR A 371 36.72 -29.20 -24.76
CA THR A 371 35.51 -28.71 -25.42
C THR A 371 34.65 -28.07 -24.34
N GLY A 372 34.50 -26.74 -24.40
CA GLY A 372 33.52 -26.06 -23.55
C GLY A 372 32.12 -26.33 -24.10
N ASP A 373 31.17 -26.60 -23.22
CA ASP A 373 29.76 -26.77 -23.60
C ASP A 373 29.18 -25.42 -24.08
N MET A 374 29.30 -25.17 -25.38
CA MET A 374 28.30 -24.35 -26.06
C MET A 374 26.98 -25.11 -26.01
N ALA A 375 26.08 -24.71 -25.12
CA ALA A 375 24.70 -25.16 -25.17
C ALA A 375 24.13 -24.88 -26.57
N GLU A 376 23.68 -25.93 -27.27
CA GLU A 376 23.18 -25.79 -28.63
C GLU A 376 21.98 -24.83 -28.65
N SER A 377 22.04 -23.83 -29.53
CA SER A 377 21.00 -22.82 -29.68
C SER A 377 19.74 -23.44 -30.30
N ARG A 378 18.86 -23.95 -29.43
CA ARG A 378 17.57 -24.53 -29.82
C ARG A 378 16.78 -23.49 -30.62
N SER A 379 16.51 -23.78 -31.89
CA SER A 379 15.81 -22.86 -32.78
C SER A 379 14.36 -22.61 -32.30
N PRO A 380 13.80 -21.41 -32.55
CA PRO A 380 12.41 -21.11 -32.19
C PRO A 380 11.43 -22.05 -32.90
N PRO A 381 10.38 -22.52 -32.20
CA PRO A 381 9.27 -23.24 -32.80
C PRO A 381 8.64 -22.49 -33.98
N VAL A 382 8.21 -23.25 -34.99
CA VAL A 382 7.58 -22.77 -36.22
C VAL A 382 6.21 -23.43 -36.33
N ALA A 383 5.14 -22.66 -36.10
CA ALA A 383 3.78 -23.14 -36.30
C ALA A 383 3.57 -23.56 -37.76
N LYS A 384 2.91 -24.71 -37.97
CA LYS A 384 2.42 -25.09 -39.31
C LYS A 384 1.44 -24.01 -39.81
N LYS A 385 1.50 -23.71 -41.11
CA LYS A 385 0.53 -22.84 -41.77
C LYS A 385 -0.62 -23.69 -42.31
N VAL A 386 -1.84 -23.38 -41.91
CA VAL A 386 -3.07 -23.98 -42.43
C VAL A 386 -3.94 -22.83 -42.91
N GLU A 387 -4.13 -22.73 -44.22
CA GLU A 387 -4.85 -21.62 -44.85
C GLU A 387 -6.32 -21.60 -44.40
N HIS A 388 -6.71 -20.55 -43.67
CA HIS A 388 -8.10 -20.25 -43.34
C HIS A 388 -8.46 -18.88 -43.94
N VAL A 389 -9.40 -18.85 -44.88
CA VAL A 389 -9.81 -17.64 -45.60
C VAL A 389 -11.09 -17.09 -44.99
N MET A 390 -11.08 -15.81 -44.62
CA MET A 390 -12.22 -15.06 -44.11
C MET A 390 -12.48 -13.86 -45.03
N GLU A 391 -13.72 -13.65 -45.44
CA GLU A 391 -14.11 -12.53 -46.29
C GLU A 391 -15.29 -11.76 -45.66
N MET A 392 -15.16 -10.44 -45.52
CA MET A 392 -16.25 -9.56 -45.11
C MET A 392 -16.06 -8.16 -45.72
N PHE A 393 -17.14 -7.49 -46.13
CA PHE A 393 -17.11 -6.19 -46.82
C PHE A 393 -16.17 -6.11 -48.05
N GLY A 394 -15.91 -7.25 -48.71
CA GLY A 394 -14.95 -7.36 -49.83
C GLY A 394 -13.48 -7.35 -49.42
N ASP A 395 -13.19 -7.33 -48.11
CA ASP A 395 -11.86 -7.51 -47.55
C ASP A 395 -11.61 -9.00 -47.26
N VAL A 396 -10.62 -9.58 -47.95
CA VAL A 396 -10.22 -10.98 -47.77
C VAL A 396 -9.01 -11.05 -46.85
N ARG A 397 -9.18 -11.68 -45.68
CA ARG A 397 -8.11 -11.99 -44.72
C ARG A 397 -7.75 -13.47 -44.80
N VAL A 398 -6.45 -13.78 -44.75
CA VAL A 398 -5.96 -15.16 -44.64
C VAL A 398 -5.26 -15.32 -43.28
N ASP A 399 -5.76 -16.24 -42.48
CA ASP A 399 -5.20 -16.60 -41.18
C ASP A 399 -4.59 -18.00 -41.24
N ASN A 400 -3.27 -18.05 -41.37
CA ASN A 400 -2.50 -19.30 -41.42
C ASN A 400 -2.47 -20.06 -40.08
N TYR A 401 -2.95 -19.45 -38.99
CA TYR A 401 -2.78 -19.92 -37.62
C TYR A 401 -4.12 -20.13 -36.89
N TYR A 402 -5.26 -19.97 -37.57
CA TYR A 402 -6.60 -20.19 -37.01
C TYR A 402 -6.74 -21.54 -36.30
N TRP A 403 -6.07 -22.58 -36.81
CA TRP A 403 -6.03 -23.95 -36.26
C TRP A 403 -5.50 -24.05 -34.82
N LEU A 404 -4.85 -23.02 -34.28
CA LEU A 404 -4.40 -22.96 -32.88
C LEU A 404 -5.57 -22.80 -31.89
N ARG A 405 -6.74 -22.33 -32.35
CA ARG A 405 -7.98 -22.38 -31.56
C ARG A 405 -8.52 -23.82 -31.56
N ASP A 406 -8.62 -24.38 -30.37
CA ASP A 406 -9.36 -25.60 -30.06
C ASP A 406 -10.14 -25.36 -28.76
N ASP A 407 -11.45 -25.22 -28.88
CA ASP A 407 -12.29 -24.89 -27.73
C ASP A 407 -12.38 -26.04 -26.71
N SER A 408 -12.00 -27.26 -27.10
CA SER A 408 -11.88 -28.42 -26.19
C SER A 408 -10.56 -28.49 -25.42
N ARG A 409 -9.58 -27.62 -25.75
CA ARG A 409 -8.23 -27.54 -25.16
C ARG A 409 -7.46 -28.89 -25.13
N CYS A 410 -7.82 -29.86 -25.99
CA CYS A 410 -7.27 -31.22 -25.99
C CYS A 410 -6.52 -31.60 -27.29
N ASN A 411 -6.54 -30.75 -28.33
CA ASN A 411 -5.93 -31.01 -29.63
C ASN A 411 -4.40 -31.28 -29.50
N PRO A 412 -3.92 -32.48 -29.92
CA PRO A 412 -2.51 -32.86 -29.72
C PRO A 412 -1.49 -31.96 -30.43
N ASP A 413 -1.78 -31.46 -31.63
CA ASP A 413 -0.87 -30.60 -32.39
C ASP A 413 -0.73 -29.23 -31.73
N MET A 414 -1.86 -28.67 -31.26
CA MET A 414 -1.90 -27.41 -30.52
C MET A 414 -1.13 -27.54 -29.20
N LEU A 415 -1.39 -28.62 -28.45
CA LEU A 415 -0.67 -28.91 -27.20
C LEU A 415 0.82 -29.26 -27.41
N SER A 416 1.21 -29.74 -28.60
CA SER A 416 2.64 -29.88 -28.95
C SER A 416 3.28 -28.50 -29.11
N TYR A 417 2.68 -27.64 -29.94
CA TYR A 417 3.18 -26.28 -30.18
C TYR A 417 3.32 -25.45 -28.90
N LEU A 418 2.32 -25.47 -28.00
CA LEU A 418 2.41 -24.77 -26.72
C LEU A 418 3.53 -25.31 -25.80
N ARG A 419 3.79 -26.64 -25.84
CA ARG A 419 4.91 -27.24 -25.11
C ARG A 419 6.25 -26.87 -25.73
N GLU A 420 6.37 -26.90 -27.06
CA GLU A 420 7.57 -26.52 -27.79
C GLU A 420 7.95 -25.05 -27.52
N GLU A 421 6.97 -24.15 -27.39
CA GLU A 421 7.17 -22.76 -27.01
C GLU A 421 7.65 -22.57 -25.58
N ASN A 422 7.04 -23.28 -24.62
CA ASN A 422 7.53 -23.33 -23.24
C ASN A 422 8.97 -23.89 -23.17
N ASP A 423 9.28 -24.94 -23.94
CA ASP A 423 10.59 -25.58 -24.04
C ASP A 423 11.67 -24.64 -24.61
N TYR A 424 11.32 -23.85 -25.63
CA TYR A 424 12.19 -22.82 -26.21
C TYR A 424 12.41 -21.65 -25.24
N THR A 425 11.34 -21.16 -24.61
CA THR A 425 11.41 -20.12 -23.58
C THR A 425 12.28 -20.57 -22.39
N ALA A 426 12.14 -21.82 -21.93
CA ALA A 426 12.98 -22.40 -20.90
C ALA A 426 14.44 -22.57 -21.35
N ALA A 427 14.71 -22.94 -22.61
CA ALA A 427 16.06 -23.03 -23.15
C ALA A 427 16.77 -21.67 -23.18
N VAL A 428 16.10 -20.61 -23.68
CA VAL A 428 16.65 -19.25 -23.73
C VAL A 428 16.87 -18.65 -22.33
N MET A 429 16.01 -19.00 -21.36
CA MET A 429 16.11 -18.54 -19.97
C MET A 429 16.92 -19.48 -19.06
N SER A 430 17.47 -20.59 -19.57
CA SER A 430 18.26 -21.55 -18.78
C SER A 430 19.39 -20.89 -17.97
N GLY A 431 20.14 -19.98 -18.61
CA GLY A 431 21.22 -19.21 -17.98
C GLY A 431 20.78 -18.19 -16.92
N THR A 432 19.50 -17.82 -16.84
CA THR A 432 18.99 -16.87 -15.84
C THR A 432 18.49 -17.53 -14.56
N LYS A 433 18.39 -18.88 -14.51
CA LYS A 433 17.76 -19.60 -13.39
C LYS A 433 18.36 -19.32 -12.00
N LYS A 434 19.68 -19.10 -11.90
CA LYS A 434 20.35 -18.68 -10.64
C LYS A 434 19.81 -17.33 -10.15
N PHE A 435 19.61 -16.39 -11.07
CA PHE A 435 19.17 -15.03 -10.80
C PHE A 435 17.66 -14.93 -10.59
N GLU A 436 16.85 -15.71 -11.33
CA GLU A 436 15.42 -15.88 -11.05
C GLU A 436 15.18 -16.38 -9.62
N ASN A 437 15.94 -17.39 -9.17
CA ASN A 437 15.81 -17.93 -7.82
C ASN A 437 16.26 -16.90 -6.76
N GLN A 438 17.23 -16.03 -7.07
CA GLN A 438 17.63 -14.91 -6.20
C GLN A 438 16.54 -13.84 -6.13
N LEU A 439 15.96 -13.42 -7.26
CA LEU A 439 14.84 -12.48 -7.31
C LEU A 439 13.61 -13.02 -6.58
N PHE A 440 13.25 -14.29 -6.78
CA PHE A 440 12.16 -14.94 -6.04
C PHE A 440 12.41 -14.92 -4.52
N ALA A 441 13.62 -15.30 -4.07
CA ALA A 441 13.99 -15.27 -2.66
C ALA A 441 14.03 -13.84 -2.08
N GLU A 442 14.41 -12.84 -2.87
CA GLU A 442 14.39 -11.42 -2.49
C GLU A 442 12.96 -10.90 -2.35
N ILE A 443 12.10 -11.12 -3.35
CA ILE A 443 10.69 -10.71 -3.35
C ILE A 443 9.96 -11.38 -2.19
N ARG A 444 10.09 -12.71 -2.04
CA ARG A 444 9.51 -13.46 -0.91
C ARG A 444 10.11 -12.99 0.43
N GLY A 445 11.40 -12.68 0.47
CA GLY A 445 12.09 -12.14 1.65
C GLY A 445 11.65 -10.73 2.08
N ARG A 446 10.86 -10.01 1.27
CA ARG A 446 10.15 -8.79 1.68
C ARG A 446 8.77 -9.05 2.27
N ILE A 447 8.26 -10.28 2.26
CA ILE A 447 6.90 -10.63 2.75
C ILE A 447 6.98 -11.30 4.12
N LYS A 448 6.18 -10.80 5.07
CA LYS A 448 5.91 -11.46 6.34
C LYS A 448 5.00 -12.68 6.11
N GLU A 449 5.57 -13.89 6.08
CA GLU A 449 4.82 -15.09 5.68
C GLU A 449 3.75 -15.56 6.67
N ASP A 450 4.05 -15.51 7.98
CA ASP A 450 3.11 -15.68 9.09
C ASP A 450 2.47 -14.33 9.40
N ASP A 451 1.21 -14.11 9.02
CA ASP A 451 0.54 -12.84 9.27
C ASP A 451 -0.99 -12.95 9.33
N ILE A 452 -1.64 -11.95 9.91
CA ILE A 452 -3.10 -11.81 9.95
C ILE A 452 -3.55 -10.56 9.21
N SER A 453 -4.72 -10.61 8.57
CA SER A 453 -5.41 -9.41 8.08
C SER A 453 -5.81 -8.50 9.24
N ALA A 454 -6.18 -7.25 8.95
CA ALA A 454 -6.86 -6.42 9.94
C ALA A 454 -8.17 -7.12 10.35
N PRO A 455 -8.42 -7.38 11.65
CA PRO A 455 -9.64 -8.07 12.06
C PRO A 455 -10.88 -7.19 11.85
N LEU A 456 -11.87 -7.72 11.14
CA LEU A 456 -13.15 -7.07 10.89
C LEU A 456 -14.16 -7.48 11.95
N ARG A 457 -14.70 -6.50 12.69
CA ARG A 457 -15.82 -6.72 13.61
C ARG A 457 -17.10 -6.87 12.78
N LYS A 458 -17.76 -8.04 12.84
CA LYS A 458 -19.05 -8.30 12.17
C LYS A 458 -19.93 -9.16 13.07
N GLY A 459 -21.09 -8.64 13.47
CA GLY A 459 -21.96 -9.25 14.48
C GLY A 459 -21.19 -9.55 15.79
N PRO A 460 -21.28 -10.78 16.35
CA PRO A 460 -20.65 -11.13 17.63
C PRO A 460 -19.18 -11.59 17.53
N TYR A 461 -18.53 -11.46 16.37
CA TYR A 461 -17.16 -11.93 16.13
C TYR A 461 -16.24 -10.87 15.50
N TYR A 462 -14.94 -11.03 15.73
CA TYR A 462 -13.90 -10.56 14.82
C TYR A 462 -13.60 -11.66 13.79
N TYR A 463 -13.71 -11.35 12.51
CA TYR A 463 -13.31 -12.20 11.39
C TYR A 463 -11.96 -11.73 10.82
N TYR A 464 -11.08 -12.67 10.45
CA TYR A 464 -9.77 -12.37 9.89
C TYR A 464 -9.25 -13.52 9.02
N LYS A 465 -8.42 -13.18 8.03
CA LYS A 465 -7.63 -14.16 7.26
C LYS A 465 -6.25 -14.29 7.90
N LYS A 466 -5.71 -15.51 7.93
CA LYS A 466 -4.42 -15.84 8.53
C LYS A 466 -3.56 -16.62 7.54
N SER A 467 -2.37 -16.11 7.28
CA SER A 467 -1.33 -16.79 6.49
C SER A 467 -0.35 -17.51 7.42
N LEU A 468 0.19 -18.64 6.96
CA LEU A 468 1.18 -19.44 7.70
C LEU A 468 2.50 -19.55 6.91
N HIS A 469 3.63 -19.66 7.60
CA HIS A 469 4.95 -19.84 6.98
C HIS A 469 4.99 -21.08 6.07
N GLY A 470 5.56 -20.91 4.87
CA GLY A 470 5.65 -21.98 3.88
C GLY A 470 4.32 -22.45 3.28
N LYS A 471 3.20 -21.76 3.56
CA LYS A 471 1.87 -22.07 3.00
C LYS A 471 1.44 -21.06 1.92
N GLU A 472 0.79 -21.58 0.88
CA GLU A 472 0.38 -20.84 -0.31
C GLU A 472 -0.94 -20.06 -0.12
N TYR A 473 -1.83 -20.58 0.73
CA TYR A 473 -3.23 -20.14 0.86
C TYR A 473 -3.58 -19.73 2.30
N VAL A 474 -4.77 -19.17 2.53
CA VAL A 474 -5.15 -18.63 3.85
C VAL A 474 -6.02 -19.58 4.68
N GLN A 475 -5.98 -19.37 6.00
CA GLN A 475 -7.00 -19.81 6.94
C GLN A 475 -8.02 -18.68 7.14
N HIS A 476 -9.31 -19.00 7.05
CA HIS A 476 -10.41 -18.10 7.43
C HIS A 476 -10.74 -18.34 8.90
N CYS A 477 -10.55 -17.32 9.74
CA CYS A 477 -10.65 -17.41 11.19
C CYS A 477 -11.72 -16.48 11.75
N ARG A 478 -12.31 -16.86 12.89
CA ARG A 478 -13.09 -15.97 13.76
C ARG A 478 -12.67 -16.06 15.23
N ARG A 479 -12.96 -15.00 15.99
CA ARG A 479 -12.81 -14.94 17.46
C ARG A 479 -14.00 -14.19 18.05
N LEU A 480 -14.55 -14.67 19.17
CA LEU A 480 -15.66 -14.00 19.86
C LEU A 480 -15.25 -12.61 20.39
N ILE A 481 -16.18 -11.66 20.35
CA ILE A 481 -16.04 -10.35 21.00
C ILE A 481 -16.37 -10.49 22.49
N THR A 482 -15.55 -9.91 23.37
CA THR A 482 -15.72 -10.00 24.83
C THR A 482 -16.80 -9.07 25.38
N ASP A 483 -16.94 -7.85 24.84
CA ASP A 483 -18.10 -6.98 25.04
C ASP A 483 -18.83 -6.77 23.71
N ASN A 484 -19.89 -7.54 23.49
CA ASN A 484 -20.72 -7.45 22.30
C ASN A 484 -21.85 -6.41 22.40
N LYS A 485 -21.86 -5.54 23.43
CA LYS A 485 -22.90 -4.53 23.66
C LYS A 485 -22.44 -3.09 23.44
N ALA A 486 -21.15 -2.81 23.52
CA ALA A 486 -20.60 -1.53 23.09
C ALA A 486 -20.77 -1.35 21.57
N GLU A 487 -21.17 -0.16 21.11
CA GLU A 487 -21.14 0.18 19.67
C GLU A 487 -19.67 0.11 19.15
N PRO A 488 -19.44 -0.15 17.84
CA PRO A 488 -18.08 -0.19 17.29
C PRO A 488 -17.33 1.15 17.42
N SER A 489 -16.05 1.09 17.79
CA SER A 489 -15.16 2.26 17.88
C SER A 489 -13.89 2.08 17.04
N VAL A 490 -13.31 3.19 16.58
CA VAL A 490 -11.97 3.21 15.94
C VAL A 490 -10.87 2.63 16.84
N HIS A 491 -11.09 2.62 18.16
CA HIS A 491 -10.16 2.04 19.14
C HIS A 491 -10.39 0.53 19.40
N ASP A 492 -11.42 -0.09 18.80
CA ASP A 492 -11.67 -1.53 18.95
C ASP A 492 -10.45 -2.35 18.47
N THR A 493 -10.00 -3.28 19.30
CA THR A 493 -8.92 -4.22 18.96
C THR A 493 -9.35 -5.65 19.28
N MET A 494 -9.02 -6.59 18.40
CA MET A 494 -9.26 -8.00 18.67
C MET A 494 -8.37 -8.44 19.84
N PRO A 495 -8.92 -9.05 20.91
CA PRO A 495 -8.12 -9.51 22.04
C PRO A 495 -7.14 -10.60 21.63
N THR A 496 -5.92 -10.53 22.17
CA THR A 496 -4.83 -11.49 21.94
C THR A 496 -4.20 -11.92 23.27
N GLY A 497 -3.39 -12.99 23.25
CA GLY A 497 -2.80 -13.58 24.45
C GLY A 497 -3.64 -14.70 25.08
N PRO A 498 -3.26 -15.19 26.29
CA PRO A 498 -3.84 -16.38 26.90
C PRO A 498 -5.31 -16.22 27.33
N ASP A 499 -5.71 -15.02 27.76
CA ASP A 499 -7.04 -14.71 28.30
C ASP A 499 -8.05 -14.29 27.21
N ALA A 500 -7.61 -14.21 25.95
CA ALA A 500 -8.47 -13.89 24.81
C ALA A 500 -9.37 -15.10 24.46
N PRO A 501 -10.62 -14.90 24.01
CA PRO A 501 -11.48 -15.98 23.52
C PRO A 501 -10.78 -16.80 22.43
N PRO A 502 -11.06 -18.11 22.31
CA PRO A 502 -10.35 -18.99 21.39
C PRO A 502 -10.49 -18.56 19.92
N GLU A 503 -9.43 -18.79 19.15
CA GLU A 503 -9.46 -18.73 17.69
C GLU A 503 -10.20 -19.95 17.15
N HIS A 504 -11.17 -19.73 16.26
CA HIS A 504 -11.87 -20.77 15.53
C HIS A 504 -11.51 -20.66 14.03
N ILE A 505 -10.89 -21.70 13.48
CA ILE A 505 -10.56 -21.79 12.05
C ILE A 505 -11.77 -22.41 11.35
N ILE A 506 -12.44 -21.62 10.51
CA ILE A 506 -13.66 -22.01 9.80
C ILE A 506 -13.32 -22.81 8.54
N LEU A 507 -12.23 -22.43 7.86
CA LEU A 507 -11.76 -23.07 6.64
C LEU A 507 -10.25 -22.88 6.47
N ASP A 508 -9.52 -23.95 6.14
CA ASP A 508 -8.11 -23.89 5.75
C ASP A 508 -7.97 -24.27 4.28
N GLU A 509 -7.71 -23.28 3.44
CA GLU A 509 -7.53 -23.46 2.00
C GLU A 509 -6.33 -24.37 1.69
N ASN A 510 -5.33 -24.46 2.56
CA ASN A 510 -4.16 -25.32 2.35
C ASN A 510 -4.45 -26.80 2.54
N VAL A 511 -5.52 -27.14 3.27
CA VAL A 511 -6.00 -28.53 3.39
C VAL A 511 -6.82 -28.88 2.14
N LYS A 512 -7.63 -27.94 1.66
CA LYS A 512 -8.43 -28.10 0.44
C LYS A 512 -7.60 -28.19 -0.83
N ALA A 513 -6.60 -27.33 -0.99
CA ALA A 513 -5.74 -27.28 -2.18
C ALA A 513 -4.80 -28.49 -2.35
N HIS A 514 -4.67 -29.36 -1.35
CA HIS A 514 -3.67 -30.44 -1.35
C HIS A 514 -3.86 -31.48 -2.48
N GLU A 515 -5.08 -31.63 -3.00
CA GLU A 515 -5.41 -32.62 -4.05
C GLU A 515 -5.62 -31.98 -5.43
N HIS A 516 -5.25 -30.70 -5.62
CA HIS A 516 -5.54 -29.93 -6.84
C HIS A 516 -4.34 -29.09 -7.31
N ASP A 517 -4.06 -29.09 -8.62
CA ASP A 517 -3.01 -28.27 -9.25
C ASP A 517 -3.38 -26.76 -9.30
N TYR A 518 -4.67 -26.44 -9.13
CA TYR A 518 -5.21 -25.10 -8.96
C TYR A 518 -6.23 -25.12 -7.82
N TYR A 519 -6.26 -24.09 -6.98
CA TYR A 519 -7.30 -23.94 -5.96
C TYR A 519 -7.57 -22.48 -5.65
N ARG A 520 -8.84 -22.07 -5.60
CA ARG A 520 -9.24 -20.70 -5.29
C ARG A 520 -10.61 -20.66 -4.59
N ILE A 521 -10.78 -19.68 -3.70
CA ILE A 521 -12.08 -19.28 -3.14
C ILE A 521 -12.30 -17.80 -3.42
N ASP A 522 -13.35 -17.47 -4.17
CA ASP A 522 -13.71 -16.08 -4.46
C ASP A 522 -14.96 -15.60 -3.71
N ALA A 523 -15.76 -16.51 -3.14
CA ALA A 523 -16.86 -16.17 -2.25
C ALA A 523 -16.73 -16.88 -0.90
N PHE A 524 -16.90 -16.12 0.19
CA PHE A 524 -16.98 -16.63 1.56
C PHE A 524 -18.00 -15.77 2.33
N LYS A 525 -19.23 -16.27 2.44
CA LYS A 525 -20.39 -15.52 2.94
C LYS A 525 -20.91 -16.19 4.22
N ASN A 526 -20.76 -15.52 5.37
CA ASN A 526 -21.37 -15.95 6.63
C ASN A 526 -22.89 -15.75 6.59
N SER A 527 -23.67 -16.64 7.22
CA SER A 527 -25.11 -16.39 7.44
C SER A 527 -25.33 -15.18 8.36
N PRO A 528 -26.48 -14.49 8.28
CA PRO A 528 -26.84 -13.38 9.17
C PRO A 528 -26.82 -13.72 10.67
N ASP A 529 -27.08 -14.98 11.03
CA ASP A 529 -26.96 -15.48 12.41
C ASP A 529 -25.56 -16.02 12.77
N HIS A 530 -24.60 -15.94 11.84
CA HIS A 530 -23.23 -16.42 11.91
C HIS A 530 -23.07 -17.92 12.26
N LYS A 531 -24.09 -18.75 12.09
CA LYS A 531 -23.99 -20.20 12.31
C LYS A 531 -23.53 -20.99 11.09
N LEU A 532 -23.80 -20.51 9.88
CA LEU A 532 -23.43 -21.18 8.64
C LEU A 532 -22.44 -20.32 7.82
N VAL A 533 -21.68 -20.96 6.95
CA VAL A 533 -20.89 -20.29 5.90
C VAL A 533 -21.17 -20.97 4.57
N ALA A 534 -21.48 -20.17 3.56
CA ALA A 534 -21.46 -20.57 2.16
C ALA A 534 -20.14 -20.09 1.53
N TYR A 535 -19.43 -20.96 0.83
CA TYR A 535 -18.19 -20.59 0.14
C TYR A 535 -18.09 -21.27 -1.23
N ALA A 536 -17.53 -20.56 -2.22
CA ALA A 536 -17.43 -21.01 -3.61
C ALA A 536 -15.97 -21.41 -3.93
N GLU A 537 -15.73 -22.67 -4.30
CA GLU A 537 -14.39 -23.20 -4.64
C GLU A 537 -14.24 -23.49 -6.14
N ASP A 538 -13.14 -23.00 -6.75
CA ASP A 538 -12.66 -23.35 -8.10
C ASP A 538 -11.38 -24.19 -7.94
N THR A 539 -11.25 -25.24 -8.77
CA THR A 539 -10.19 -26.26 -8.74
C THR A 539 -9.42 -26.40 -10.07
N LYS A 540 -9.65 -25.49 -11.03
CA LYS A 540 -9.11 -25.54 -12.40
C LYS A 540 -8.68 -24.17 -12.97
N GLY A 541 -9.24 -23.08 -12.45
CA GLY A 541 -9.09 -21.73 -13.00
C GLY A 541 -10.00 -21.45 -14.20
N ASP A 542 -11.11 -22.19 -14.35
CA ASP A 542 -12.13 -21.94 -15.38
C ASP A 542 -13.24 -20.97 -14.91
N GLU A 543 -13.13 -20.45 -13.68
CA GLU A 543 -14.09 -19.53 -13.04
C GLU A 543 -15.52 -20.12 -12.90
N ILE A 544 -15.64 -21.45 -12.89
CA ILE A 544 -16.89 -22.19 -12.62
C ILE A 544 -16.79 -22.86 -11.24
N TYR A 545 -17.60 -22.39 -10.29
CA TYR A 545 -17.43 -22.75 -8.87
C TYR A 545 -18.37 -23.87 -8.41
N ALA A 546 -17.95 -24.55 -7.34
CA ALA A 546 -18.82 -25.36 -6.49
C ALA A 546 -19.10 -24.63 -5.18
N VAL A 547 -20.38 -24.33 -4.88
CA VAL A 547 -20.78 -23.67 -3.63
C VAL A 547 -21.04 -24.71 -2.56
N ASN A 548 -20.21 -24.71 -1.54
CA ASN A 548 -20.34 -25.55 -0.36
C ASN A 548 -20.96 -24.75 0.78
N VAL A 549 -21.85 -25.37 1.56
CA VAL A 549 -22.37 -24.80 2.82
C VAL A 549 -21.88 -25.64 3.99
N ILE A 550 -21.33 -25.00 5.02
CA ILE A 550 -20.84 -25.65 6.24
C ILE A 550 -21.44 -25.02 7.50
N ASP A 551 -21.65 -25.84 8.53
CA ASP A 551 -21.87 -25.38 9.89
C ASP A 551 -20.56 -24.82 10.46
N SER A 552 -20.57 -23.55 10.84
CA SER A 552 -19.38 -22.76 11.19
C SER A 552 -18.68 -23.14 12.49
N GLU A 553 -19.25 -24.05 13.28
CA GLU A 553 -18.77 -24.44 14.61
C GLU A 553 -18.33 -25.92 14.66
N THR A 554 -19.03 -26.79 13.94
CA THR A 554 -18.71 -28.22 13.80
C THR A 554 -17.97 -28.56 12.51
N LEU A 555 -17.84 -27.59 11.60
CA LEU A 555 -17.20 -27.68 10.27
C LEU A 555 -17.79 -28.78 9.36
N LYS A 556 -19.05 -29.16 9.60
CA LYS A 556 -19.75 -30.20 8.84
C LYS A 556 -20.48 -29.60 7.63
N PRO A 557 -20.48 -30.28 6.46
CA PRO A 557 -21.26 -29.85 5.31
C PRO A 557 -22.77 -29.93 5.59
N VAL A 558 -23.51 -28.99 5.04
CA VAL A 558 -24.97 -28.86 5.13
C VAL A 558 -25.54 -29.03 3.72
N GLY A 559 -26.18 -30.18 3.45
CA GLY A 559 -26.72 -30.52 2.13
C GLY A 559 -25.69 -31.14 1.19
N GLN A 560 -25.77 -30.80 -0.09
CA GLN A 560 -24.80 -31.15 -1.14
C GLN A 560 -24.29 -29.86 -1.81
N PRO A 561 -23.05 -29.82 -2.33
CA PRO A 561 -22.54 -28.62 -2.99
C PRO A 561 -23.32 -28.30 -4.27
N LEU A 562 -23.69 -27.03 -4.45
CA LEU A 562 -24.27 -26.52 -5.70
C LEU A 562 -23.17 -26.45 -6.77
N LYS A 563 -23.51 -26.75 -8.04
CA LYS A 563 -22.54 -26.82 -9.15
C LYS A 563 -22.95 -25.95 -10.32
N GLY A 564 -21.97 -25.48 -11.10
CA GLY A 564 -22.20 -24.60 -12.25
C GLY A 564 -22.56 -23.17 -11.85
N VAL A 565 -22.03 -22.72 -10.70
CA VAL A 565 -22.37 -21.47 -10.04
C VAL A 565 -21.21 -20.48 -10.22
N THR A 566 -21.50 -19.17 -10.25
CA THR A 566 -20.47 -18.12 -10.22
C THR A 566 -19.94 -17.91 -8.78
N CYS A 567 -19.19 -16.84 -8.51
CA CYS A 567 -18.90 -16.39 -7.16
C CYS A 567 -20.07 -15.62 -6.51
N ASP A 568 -21.11 -15.30 -7.28
CA ASP A 568 -22.11 -14.29 -6.92
C ASP A 568 -23.27 -14.96 -6.19
N LEU A 569 -23.13 -15.02 -4.86
CA LEU A 569 -24.07 -15.68 -3.96
C LEU A 569 -24.33 -14.86 -2.69
N GLU A 570 -25.57 -14.86 -2.21
CA GLU A 570 -26.00 -14.13 -1.01
C GLU A 570 -27.01 -14.91 -0.16
N TRP A 571 -27.04 -14.62 1.14
CA TRP A 571 -27.93 -15.28 2.09
C TRP A 571 -29.34 -14.67 2.10
N ALA A 572 -30.34 -15.44 1.66
CA ALA A 572 -31.74 -15.12 1.83
C ALA A 572 -32.22 -15.63 3.21
N GLY A 573 -31.98 -14.84 4.26
CA GLY A 573 -32.25 -15.24 5.63
C GLY A 573 -31.17 -16.21 6.14
N ASN A 574 -31.57 -17.30 6.80
CA ASN A 574 -30.62 -18.30 7.33
C ASN A 574 -30.85 -19.73 6.79
N ASP A 575 -31.88 -19.93 5.95
CA ASP A 575 -32.25 -21.25 5.38
C ASP A 575 -32.30 -21.28 3.84
N ALA A 576 -31.90 -20.20 3.16
CA ALA A 576 -31.85 -20.11 1.70
C ALA A 576 -30.66 -19.28 1.19
N LEU A 577 -30.24 -19.56 -0.04
CA LEU A 577 -29.22 -18.83 -0.79
C LEU A 577 -29.81 -18.34 -2.11
N VAL A 578 -29.45 -17.12 -2.51
CA VAL A 578 -29.60 -16.65 -3.89
C VAL A 578 -28.23 -16.78 -4.57
N TYR A 579 -28.19 -17.29 -5.80
CA TYR A 579 -26.95 -17.50 -6.54
C TYR A 579 -27.14 -17.34 -8.06
N ILE A 580 -26.05 -17.14 -8.81
CA ILE A 580 -26.07 -17.01 -10.28
C ILE A 580 -25.41 -18.22 -10.97
N THR A 581 -25.95 -18.67 -12.10
CA THR A 581 -25.32 -19.67 -13.00
C THR A 581 -24.84 -19.05 -14.30
N MET A 582 -23.91 -19.72 -14.98
CA MET A 582 -23.47 -19.37 -16.33
C MET A 582 -24.24 -20.13 -17.44
N ASP A 583 -24.23 -19.59 -18.65
CA ASP A 583 -24.67 -20.25 -19.89
C ASP A 583 -23.51 -20.97 -20.64
N GLU A 584 -23.80 -21.42 -21.87
CA GLU A 584 -22.87 -22.16 -22.73
C GLU A 584 -21.66 -21.34 -23.22
N ILE A 585 -21.70 -19.99 -23.11
CA ILE A 585 -20.58 -19.09 -23.44
C ILE A 585 -19.94 -18.47 -22.18
N LEU A 586 -20.14 -19.10 -21.01
CA LEU A 586 -19.63 -18.67 -19.70
C LEU A 586 -20.15 -17.29 -19.22
N ARG A 587 -21.28 -16.82 -19.76
CA ARG A 587 -21.92 -15.56 -19.34
C ARG A 587 -22.84 -15.81 -18.15
N PRO A 588 -22.78 -15.03 -17.05
CA PRO A 588 -23.71 -15.14 -15.92
C PRO A 588 -25.16 -14.79 -16.35
N ASP A 589 -26.07 -15.78 -16.34
CA ASP A 589 -27.34 -15.71 -17.11
C ASP A 589 -28.64 -15.96 -16.35
N LYS A 590 -28.61 -16.64 -15.19
CA LYS A 590 -29.81 -16.93 -14.38
C LYS A 590 -29.55 -16.75 -12.91
N VAL A 591 -30.51 -16.12 -12.21
CA VAL A 591 -30.57 -16.08 -10.75
C VAL A 591 -31.47 -17.20 -10.24
N TRP A 592 -31.00 -17.91 -9.22
CA TRP A 592 -31.68 -19.03 -8.58
C TRP A 592 -31.85 -18.80 -7.08
N LEU A 593 -32.92 -19.35 -6.52
CA LEU A 593 -33.15 -19.47 -5.08
C LEU A 593 -33.02 -20.93 -4.66
N HIS A 594 -31.94 -21.25 -3.96
CA HIS A 594 -31.74 -22.54 -3.29
C HIS A 594 -32.33 -22.51 -1.88
N LYS A 595 -32.99 -23.60 -1.45
CA LYS A 595 -33.38 -23.81 -0.06
C LYS A 595 -32.56 -24.91 0.57
N LEU A 596 -31.93 -24.63 1.71
CA LEU A 596 -31.08 -25.62 2.39
C LEU A 596 -31.85 -26.90 2.71
N GLY A 597 -31.27 -28.04 2.32
CA GLY A 597 -31.86 -29.36 2.49
C GLY A 597 -32.73 -29.84 1.31
N THR A 598 -32.86 -29.07 0.22
CA THR A 598 -33.41 -29.56 -1.06
C THR A 598 -32.29 -29.98 -2.03
N GLU A 599 -32.65 -30.65 -3.13
CA GLU A 599 -31.73 -30.93 -4.23
C GLU A 599 -31.69 -29.75 -5.21
N GLN A 600 -30.52 -29.41 -5.77
CA GLN A 600 -30.34 -28.24 -6.67
C GLN A 600 -31.29 -28.23 -7.88
N CYS A 601 -31.73 -29.41 -8.37
CA CYS A 601 -32.71 -29.52 -9.44
C CYS A 601 -34.15 -29.09 -9.04
N SER A 602 -34.37 -28.76 -7.76
CA SER A 602 -35.62 -28.20 -7.21
C SER A 602 -35.55 -26.69 -7.00
N ASP A 603 -34.41 -26.05 -7.27
CA ASP A 603 -34.20 -24.63 -7.02
C ASP A 603 -35.04 -23.75 -7.97
N VAL A 604 -35.49 -22.60 -7.47
CA VAL A 604 -36.41 -21.73 -8.21
C VAL A 604 -35.61 -20.67 -8.99
N CYS A 605 -35.64 -20.73 -10.31
CA CYS A 605 -35.12 -19.65 -11.16
C CYS A 605 -35.96 -18.37 -10.93
N LEU A 606 -35.35 -17.33 -10.37
CA LEU A 606 -35.98 -16.03 -10.10
C LEU A 606 -35.92 -15.10 -11.33
N TYR A 607 -34.84 -15.16 -12.10
CA TYR A 607 -34.65 -14.38 -13.32
C TYR A 607 -33.72 -15.11 -14.30
N HIS A 608 -33.86 -14.80 -15.60
CA HIS A 608 -33.06 -15.35 -16.69
C HIS A 608 -32.85 -14.23 -17.71
N GLU A 609 -31.61 -13.77 -17.85
CA GLU A 609 -31.23 -12.77 -18.85
C GLU A 609 -30.96 -13.44 -20.19
N LYS A 610 -31.77 -13.07 -21.17
CA LYS A 610 -31.81 -13.67 -22.52
C LYS A 610 -31.07 -12.85 -23.56
N ASP A 611 -30.66 -11.63 -23.19
CA ASP A 611 -29.86 -10.75 -24.00
C ASP A 611 -28.38 -11.10 -23.80
N ASP A 612 -27.70 -11.60 -24.84
CA ASP A 612 -26.32 -12.07 -24.76
C ASP A 612 -25.31 -10.93 -24.53
N MET A 613 -25.73 -9.67 -24.69
CA MET A 613 -24.94 -8.48 -24.35
C MET A 613 -24.97 -8.16 -22.84
N PHE A 614 -25.88 -8.77 -22.07
CA PHE A 614 -26.11 -8.50 -20.65
C PHE A 614 -25.68 -9.67 -19.76
N SER A 615 -25.01 -9.36 -18.65
CA SER A 615 -24.62 -10.31 -17.60
C SER A 615 -25.31 -9.99 -16.28
N LEU A 616 -25.48 -11.00 -15.42
CA LEU A 616 -26.09 -10.85 -14.10
C LEU A 616 -25.06 -10.66 -12.98
N ASP A 617 -25.44 -9.86 -11.98
CA ASP A 617 -24.67 -9.54 -10.77
C ASP A 617 -25.61 -9.55 -9.53
N LEU A 618 -25.05 -9.80 -8.34
CA LEU A 618 -25.79 -10.05 -7.10
C LEU A 618 -25.08 -9.45 -5.88
N HIS A 619 -25.74 -8.52 -5.18
CA HIS A 619 -25.24 -7.98 -3.92
C HIS A 619 -26.32 -7.85 -2.85
N ALA A 620 -25.97 -8.15 -1.60
CA ALA A 620 -26.85 -7.82 -0.47
C ALA A 620 -26.81 -6.33 -0.15
N SER A 621 -27.96 -5.75 0.21
CA SER A 621 -28.00 -4.45 0.87
C SER A 621 -27.23 -4.48 2.19
N GLU A 622 -26.63 -3.34 2.56
CA GLU A 622 -25.84 -3.18 3.79
C GLU A 622 -26.69 -3.45 5.05
N SER A 623 -27.97 -3.10 4.98
CA SER A 623 -28.95 -3.38 6.03
C SER A 623 -29.51 -4.81 6.02
N HIS A 624 -29.05 -5.68 5.11
CA HIS A 624 -29.42 -7.10 4.92
C HIS A 624 -30.95 -7.38 4.79
N LYS A 625 -31.77 -6.34 4.53
CA LYS A 625 -33.23 -6.46 4.30
C LYS A 625 -33.58 -6.81 2.86
N TYR A 626 -32.74 -6.41 1.92
CA TYR A 626 -32.88 -6.68 0.49
C TYR A 626 -31.64 -7.35 -0.06
N ILE A 627 -31.85 -8.22 -1.04
CA ILE A 627 -30.83 -8.61 -2.02
C ILE A 627 -31.16 -7.87 -3.32
N PHE A 628 -30.15 -7.32 -3.96
CA PHE A 628 -30.25 -6.68 -5.26
C PHE A 628 -29.69 -7.62 -6.33
N VAL A 629 -30.44 -7.78 -7.41
CA VAL A 629 -30.00 -8.45 -8.64
C VAL A 629 -29.85 -7.37 -9.69
N ALA A 630 -28.71 -7.29 -10.35
CA ALA A 630 -28.53 -6.43 -11.51
C ALA A 630 -28.44 -7.26 -12.79
N SER A 631 -28.87 -6.64 -13.91
CA SER A 631 -28.51 -7.06 -15.26
C SER A 631 -27.80 -5.89 -15.94
N GLU A 632 -26.62 -6.14 -16.49
CA GLU A 632 -25.73 -5.12 -17.04
C GLU A 632 -25.04 -5.46 -18.36
N SER A 633 -24.95 -4.45 -19.22
CA SER A 633 -24.01 -4.34 -20.34
C SER A 633 -22.96 -3.25 -20.02
N LYS A 634 -22.03 -2.95 -20.94
CA LYS A 634 -20.97 -1.95 -20.70
C LYS A 634 -21.48 -0.49 -20.67
N THR A 635 -22.74 -0.29 -21.04
CA THR A 635 -23.43 1.02 -21.09
C THR A 635 -24.70 1.11 -20.25
N THR A 636 -25.34 -0.02 -19.95
CA THR A 636 -26.70 -0.07 -19.36
C THR A 636 -26.75 -1.02 -18.18
N ARG A 637 -27.17 -0.57 -16.99
CA ARG A 637 -27.35 -1.42 -15.79
C ARG A 637 -28.67 -1.11 -15.10
N PHE A 638 -29.47 -2.15 -14.87
CA PHE A 638 -30.78 -2.04 -14.22
C PHE A 638 -30.94 -3.10 -13.12
N VAL A 639 -31.75 -2.78 -12.11
CA VAL A 639 -31.74 -3.47 -10.81
C VAL A 639 -33.13 -3.94 -10.40
N PHE A 640 -33.19 -5.18 -9.92
CA PHE A 640 -34.31 -5.77 -9.21
C PHE A 640 -34.00 -5.84 -7.71
N SER A 641 -35.03 -5.82 -6.86
CA SER A 641 -34.91 -6.11 -5.44
C SER A 641 -35.69 -7.36 -5.03
N LEU A 642 -35.13 -8.11 -4.09
CA LEU A 642 -35.73 -9.25 -3.40
C LEU A 642 -35.88 -8.89 -1.92
N ASP A 643 -37.09 -8.96 -1.37
CA ASP A 643 -37.34 -8.81 0.08
C ASP A 643 -36.86 -10.09 0.79
N VAL A 644 -35.81 -9.98 1.60
CA VAL A 644 -35.18 -11.11 2.30
C VAL A 644 -36.13 -11.74 3.33
N SER A 645 -37.15 -11.02 3.80
CA SER A 645 -38.20 -11.57 4.66
C SER A 645 -39.26 -12.39 3.90
N LYS A 646 -39.27 -12.30 2.56
CA LYS A 646 -40.26 -12.91 1.67
C LYS A 646 -39.66 -13.34 0.31
N PRO A 647 -38.62 -14.19 0.27
CA PRO A 647 -37.97 -14.57 -0.99
C PRO A 647 -38.92 -15.28 -1.97
N GLN A 648 -40.00 -15.90 -1.47
CA GLN A 648 -41.06 -16.49 -2.31
C GLN A 648 -41.91 -15.47 -3.08
N ASP A 649 -41.88 -14.17 -2.73
CA ASP A 649 -42.57 -13.10 -3.47
C ASP A 649 -41.86 -12.76 -4.79
N GLY A 650 -40.64 -13.26 -4.99
CA GLY A 650 -39.84 -13.06 -6.20
C GLY A 650 -39.22 -11.68 -6.35
N LEU A 651 -38.47 -11.50 -7.46
CA LEU A 651 -37.79 -10.26 -7.80
C LEU A 651 -38.76 -9.19 -8.30
N LYS A 652 -38.57 -7.96 -7.82
CA LYS A 652 -39.37 -6.77 -8.18
C LYS A 652 -38.46 -5.77 -8.89
N VAL A 653 -38.87 -5.25 -10.04
CA VAL A 653 -38.11 -4.23 -10.77
C VAL A 653 -38.00 -2.97 -9.91
N LEU A 654 -36.77 -2.51 -9.64
CA LEU A 654 -36.49 -1.32 -8.83
C LEU A 654 -36.01 -0.16 -9.72
N THR A 655 -35.06 -0.41 -10.62
CA THR A 655 -34.78 0.48 -11.77
C THR A 655 -35.12 -0.26 -13.07
N PRO A 656 -35.80 0.39 -14.04
CA PRO A 656 -36.13 -0.23 -15.32
C PRO A 656 -34.91 -0.26 -16.25
N ARG A 657 -34.84 -1.25 -17.16
CA ARG A 657 -33.89 -1.25 -18.28
C ARG A 657 -34.19 -0.05 -19.19
N VAL A 658 -33.22 0.87 -19.29
CA VAL A 658 -33.27 2.04 -20.18
C VAL A 658 -31.86 2.24 -20.75
N ASP A 659 -31.71 2.10 -22.06
CA ASP A 659 -30.41 2.03 -22.73
C ASP A 659 -29.54 3.26 -22.41
N GLY A 660 -28.27 3.02 -22.05
CA GLY A 660 -27.30 4.04 -21.64
C GLY A 660 -27.43 4.53 -20.19
N ILE A 661 -28.50 4.15 -19.47
CA ILE A 661 -28.67 4.41 -18.03
C ILE A 661 -28.14 3.23 -17.22
N ASP A 662 -27.43 3.57 -16.15
CA ASP A 662 -26.68 2.66 -15.30
C ASP A 662 -26.95 3.06 -13.84
N SER A 663 -27.12 2.07 -12.97
CA SER A 663 -27.62 2.27 -11.61
C SER A 663 -27.10 1.21 -10.63
N SER A 664 -26.53 1.68 -9.52
CA SER A 664 -26.25 0.88 -8.32
C SER A 664 -27.13 1.34 -7.17
N VAL A 665 -27.45 0.44 -6.24
CA VAL A 665 -28.48 0.67 -5.21
C VAL A 665 -28.06 0.15 -3.83
N SER A 666 -28.34 0.97 -2.82
CA SER A 666 -28.21 0.71 -1.37
C SER A 666 -29.56 0.92 -0.66
N HIS A 667 -29.70 0.46 0.60
CA HIS A 667 -30.97 0.59 1.34
C HIS A 667 -30.82 1.00 2.82
N ARG A 668 -31.62 2.01 3.24
CA ARG A 668 -31.73 2.48 4.64
C ARG A 668 -33.17 2.87 5.00
N GLY A 669 -33.62 2.50 6.20
CA GLY A 669 -34.94 2.84 6.72
C GLY A 669 -36.10 2.35 5.86
N ASN A 670 -36.71 3.28 5.13
CA ASN A 670 -37.81 3.08 4.18
C ASN A 670 -37.49 3.69 2.80
N HIS A 671 -36.20 3.81 2.45
CA HIS A 671 -35.74 4.40 1.20
C HIS A 671 -34.65 3.56 0.52
N PHE A 672 -34.71 3.52 -0.81
CA PHE A 672 -33.59 3.10 -1.65
C PHE A 672 -32.74 4.32 -2.00
N PHE A 673 -31.42 4.16 -1.95
CA PHE A 673 -30.42 5.14 -2.35
C PHE A 673 -29.82 4.65 -3.66
N ILE A 674 -29.91 5.45 -4.72
CA ILE A 674 -29.58 5.06 -6.09
C ILE A 674 -28.50 6.01 -6.60
N GLN A 675 -27.29 5.50 -6.81
CA GLN A 675 -26.29 6.14 -7.66
C GLN A 675 -26.70 5.84 -9.11
N ARG A 676 -26.89 6.86 -9.94
CA ARG A 676 -27.28 6.69 -11.35
C ARG A 676 -26.42 7.51 -12.30
N ARG A 677 -26.07 6.91 -13.43
CA ARG A 677 -25.33 7.52 -14.54
C ARG A 677 -26.24 7.60 -15.78
N SER A 678 -26.13 8.69 -16.54
CA SER A 678 -26.77 8.87 -17.85
C SER A 678 -25.85 9.69 -18.78
N THR A 679 -26.30 10.02 -20.00
CA THR A 679 -25.58 10.97 -20.87
C THR A 679 -25.53 12.39 -20.28
N GLU A 680 -26.55 12.79 -19.51
CA GLU A 680 -26.62 14.09 -18.83
C GLU A 680 -25.81 14.07 -17.51
N PHE A 681 -25.86 12.95 -16.80
CA PHE A 681 -25.19 12.73 -15.51
C PHE A 681 -24.05 11.72 -15.67
N TYR A 682 -23.09 12.02 -16.55
CA TYR A 682 -22.06 11.05 -16.97
C TYR A 682 -21.07 10.70 -15.86
N ASN A 683 -20.82 11.60 -14.92
CA ASN A 683 -20.02 11.36 -13.71
C ASN A 683 -20.87 10.87 -12.51
N SER A 684 -22.11 10.44 -12.78
CA SER A 684 -23.15 10.02 -11.82
C SER A 684 -23.75 11.14 -10.96
N GLU A 685 -24.96 10.89 -10.47
CA GLU A 685 -25.58 11.58 -9.33
C GLU A 685 -26.12 10.56 -8.32
N VAL A 686 -26.40 10.98 -7.09
CA VAL A 686 -27.03 10.13 -6.06
C VAL A 686 -28.41 10.68 -5.73
N VAL A 687 -29.44 9.84 -5.89
CA VAL A 687 -30.84 10.14 -5.57
C VAL A 687 -31.38 9.14 -4.55
N ALA A 688 -32.52 9.44 -3.93
CA ALA A 688 -33.27 8.47 -3.12
C ALA A 688 -34.77 8.49 -3.43
N CYS A 689 -35.41 7.33 -3.34
CA CYS A 689 -36.85 7.15 -3.48
C CYS A 689 -37.40 6.27 -2.33
N SER A 690 -38.72 6.28 -2.12
CA SER A 690 -39.34 5.42 -1.11
C SER A 690 -39.39 3.97 -1.59
N VAL A 691 -39.28 3.01 -0.68
CA VAL A 691 -39.51 1.58 -1.02
C VAL A 691 -40.96 1.33 -1.49
N ASP A 692 -41.90 2.17 -1.06
CA ASP A 692 -43.32 2.11 -1.46
C ASP A 692 -43.64 2.83 -2.79
N ASP A 693 -42.74 3.70 -3.25
CA ASP A 693 -42.92 4.51 -4.46
C ASP A 693 -41.55 4.90 -5.05
N THR A 694 -41.05 4.01 -5.90
CA THR A 694 -39.75 4.16 -6.58
C THR A 694 -39.77 5.22 -7.68
N SER A 695 -40.96 5.70 -8.10
CA SER A 695 -41.12 6.66 -9.19
C SER A 695 -40.74 8.10 -8.80
N LYS A 696 -40.70 8.41 -7.50
CA LYS A 696 -40.42 9.75 -6.97
C LYS A 696 -39.04 9.83 -6.35
N THR A 697 -38.05 10.26 -7.14
CA THR A 697 -36.66 10.46 -6.71
C THR A 697 -36.41 11.87 -6.18
N THR A 698 -35.78 11.98 -5.01
CA THR A 698 -35.16 13.22 -4.48
C THR A 698 -33.66 13.19 -4.74
N VAL A 699 -33.09 14.22 -5.36
CA VAL A 699 -31.63 14.33 -5.53
C VAL A 699 -30.96 14.61 -4.19
N LEU A 700 -29.96 13.80 -3.83
CA LEU A 700 -29.15 13.96 -2.63
C LEU A 700 -27.81 14.62 -2.95
N ILE A 701 -27.09 14.07 -3.94
CA ILE A 701 -25.79 14.56 -4.42
C ILE A 701 -25.92 14.79 -5.93
N PRO A 702 -25.92 16.03 -6.42
CA PRO A 702 -26.05 16.31 -7.84
C PRO A 702 -24.78 15.97 -8.63
N HIS A 703 -24.95 15.74 -9.92
CA HIS A 703 -23.88 15.56 -10.89
C HIS A 703 -22.88 16.73 -10.90
N ARG A 704 -21.58 16.43 -11.08
CA ARG A 704 -20.48 17.40 -11.18
C ARG A 704 -19.54 17.01 -12.33
N GLU A 705 -19.30 17.94 -13.24
CA GLU A 705 -18.45 17.72 -14.43
C GLU A 705 -17.00 17.35 -14.07
N SER A 706 -16.44 17.87 -12.97
CA SER A 706 -15.09 17.56 -12.51
C SER A 706 -14.96 16.36 -11.56
N VAL A 707 -16.07 15.88 -10.99
CA VAL A 707 -16.07 14.87 -9.91
C VAL A 707 -16.92 13.66 -10.31
N LYS A 708 -16.27 12.55 -10.66
CA LYS A 708 -16.94 11.24 -10.78
C LYS A 708 -17.26 10.70 -9.38
N ILE A 709 -18.50 10.30 -9.15
CA ILE A 709 -18.84 9.40 -8.04
C ILE A 709 -18.57 7.98 -8.56
N GLN A 710 -17.61 7.28 -7.94
CA GLN A 710 -17.28 5.89 -8.27
C GLN A 710 -18.25 4.94 -7.58
N GLU A 711 -18.38 5.07 -6.25
CA GLU A 711 -19.13 4.18 -5.37
C GLU A 711 -19.78 5.00 -4.24
N ILE A 712 -20.90 4.48 -3.71
CA ILE A 712 -21.47 4.92 -2.43
C ILE A 712 -21.47 3.77 -1.43
N GLN A 713 -21.19 4.08 -0.16
CA GLN A 713 -21.33 3.13 0.95
C GLN A 713 -22.28 3.72 2.00
N LEU A 714 -23.34 2.99 2.33
CA LEU A 714 -24.43 3.47 3.18
C LEU A 714 -24.36 2.90 4.60
N PHE A 715 -24.62 3.75 5.59
CA PHE A 715 -24.62 3.40 7.02
C PHE A 715 -25.92 3.86 7.69
N ARG A 716 -26.16 3.41 8.93
CA ARG A 716 -27.30 3.81 9.77
C ARG A 716 -27.46 5.33 9.89
N ASP A 717 -26.37 6.08 9.92
CA ASP A 717 -26.37 7.54 10.16
C ASP A 717 -25.56 8.36 9.14
N HIS A 718 -24.91 7.70 8.16
CA HIS A 718 -23.99 8.33 7.21
C HIS A 718 -24.15 7.78 5.78
N LEU A 719 -23.77 8.61 4.81
CA LEU A 719 -23.56 8.27 3.41
C LEU A 719 -22.11 8.64 3.06
N VAL A 720 -21.33 7.66 2.64
CA VAL A 720 -19.95 7.84 2.20
C VAL A 720 -19.91 7.81 0.68
N LEU A 721 -19.22 8.77 0.07
CA LEU A 721 -18.94 8.81 -1.36
C LEU A 721 -17.47 8.50 -1.59
N PHE A 722 -17.19 7.55 -2.47
CA PHE A 722 -15.87 7.37 -3.08
C PHE A 722 -15.88 8.13 -4.40
N GLU A 723 -15.19 9.27 -4.41
CA GLU A 723 -15.18 10.26 -5.47
C GLU A 723 -13.83 10.26 -6.20
N ARG A 724 -13.82 10.80 -7.42
CA ARG A 724 -12.62 10.97 -8.23
C ARG A 724 -12.64 12.30 -8.95
N GLU A 725 -11.59 13.10 -8.72
CA GLU A 725 -11.42 14.41 -9.34
C GLU A 725 -9.95 14.61 -9.73
N GLN A 726 -9.70 15.12 -10.94
CA GLN A 726 -8.36 15.34 -11.48
C GLN A 726 -7.41 14.15 -11.28
N GLY A 727 -7.84 12.90 -11.56
CA GLY A 727 -6.95 11.73 -11.49
C GLY A 727 -6.68 11.16 -10.09
N LEU A 728 -7.22 11.74 -9.01
CA LEU A 728 -7.07 11.23 -7.64
C LEU A 728 -8.42 10.84 -7.04
N GLN A 729 -8.40 9.80 -6.21
CA GLN A 729 -9.54 9.37 -5.39
C GLN A 729 -9.73 10.29 -4.19
N LYS A 730 -10.96 10.38 -3.67
CA LYS A 730 -11.34 11.10 -2.45
C LYS A 730 -12.42 10.31 -1.73
N ILE A 731 -12.41 10.33 -0.40
CA ILE A 731 -13.57 9.91 0.40
C ILE A 731 -14.25 11.18 0.91
N THR A 732 -15.55 11.33 0.70
CA THR A 732 -16.35 12.42 1.27
C THR A 732 -17.54 11.84 2.05
N VAL A 733 -17.64 12.20 3.34
CA VAL A 733 -18.62 11.67 4.29
C VAL A 733 -19.73 12.69 4.54
N HIS A 734 -20.99 12.29 4.34
CA HIS A 734 -22.18 13.08 4.61
C HIS A 734 -22.97 12.46 5.78
N ARG A 735 -23.42 13.28 6.74
CA ARG A 735 -24.38 12.81 7.74
C ARG A 735 -25.78 12.75 7.14
N LEU A 736 -26.49 11.66 7.39
CA LEU A 736 -27.90 11.51 7.03
C LEU A 736 -28.81 12.03 8.16
N PRO A 737 -30.02 12.53 7.83
CA PRO A 737 -31.02 12.82 8.85
C PRO A 737 -31.53 11.51 9.47
N ALA A 738 -32.08 11.59 10.69
CA ALA A 738 -32.67 10.46 11.40
C ALA A 738 -33.76 9.77 10.56
N GLU A 739 -33.91 8.45 10.69
CA GLU A 739 -34.92 7.70 9.93
C GLU A 739 -36.34 8.25 10.16
N GLY A 740 -37.15 8.29 9.10
CA GLY A 740 -38.47 8.91 9.10
C GLY A 740 -38.48 10.43 8.88
N GLN A 741 -37.34 11.14 8.96
CA GLN A 741 -37.27 12.54 8.52
C GLN A 741 -37.16 12.64 6.98
N PRO A 742 -37.70 13.70 6.35
CA PRO A 742 -37.60 13.87 4.90
C PRO A 742 -36.16 14.04 4.41
N LEU A 743 -35.75 13.18 3.47
CA LEU A 743 -34.50 13.35 2.73
C LEU A 743 -34.57 14.60 1.83
N LYS A 744 -33.42 15.24 1.63
CA LYS A 744 -33.19 16.43 0.80
C LYS A 744 -31.75 16.36 0.26
N GLY A 745 -31.39 17.28 -0.64
CA GLY A 745 -29.99 17.50 -1.03
C GLY A 745 -29.07 17.63 0.19
N LEU A 746 -27.86 17.06 0.11
CA LEU A 746 -26.89 16.93 1.19
C LEU A 746 -25.64 17.82 0.93
N PRO A 747 -25.77 19.17 0.92
CA PRO A 747 -24.64 20.06 0.67
C PRO A 747 -23.60 20.00 1.80
N GLY A 748 -22.34 20.24 1.46
CA GLY A 748 -21.20 20.05 2.36
C GLY A 748 -20.72 18.59 2.32
N GLY A 749 -20.29 18.07 3.46
CA GLY A 749 -19.57 16.80 3.59
C GLY A 749 -18.17 17.01 4.17
N ARG A 750 -17.63 16.00 4.85
CA ARG A 750 -16.25 16.00 5.37
C ARG A 750 -15.40 15.09 4.51
N SER A 751 -14.42 15.65 3.79
CA SER A 751 -13.45 14.82 3.07
C SER A 751 -12.39 14.25 4.02
N VAL A 752 -11.96 13.02 3.74
CA VAL A 752 -10.81 12.40 4.41
C VAL A 752 -9.52 12.95 3.80
N SER A 753 -8.53 13.25 4.63
CA SER A 753 -7.21 13.74 4.21
C SER A 753 -6.19 12.60 4.18
N PHE A 754 -5.32 12.61 3.17
CA PHE A 754 -4.29 11.59 2.93
C PHE A 754 -2.89 12.24 2.91
N VAL A 755 -1.85 11.45 3.21
CA VAL A 755 -0.50 11.99 3.47
C VAL A 755 0.37 12.14 2.21
N ASP A 756 0.23 11.23 1.24
CA ASP A 756 0.93 11.32 -0.05
C ASP A 756 0.17 12.18 -1.07
N PRO A 757 0.87 12.82 -2.03
CA PRO A 757 0.25 13.60 -3.10
C PRO A 757 -0.35 12.73 -4.23
N VAL A 758 -0.03 11.43 -4.22
CA VAL A 758 -0.39 10.43 -5.24
C VAL A 758 -0.60 9.11 -4.49
N TYR A 759 -1.79 8.54 -4.55
CA TYR A 759 -2.20 7.40 -3.71
C TYR A 759 -3.38 6.62 -4.31
N SER A 760 -3.63 5.41 -3.79
CA SER A 760 -4.90 4.70 -3.92
C SER A 760 -5.63 4.64 -2.57
N VAL A 761 -6.97 4.58 -2.64
CA VAL A 761 -7.87 4.38 -1.51
C VAL A 761 -8.98 3.43 -1.95
N ASP A 762 -9.15 2.33 -1.22
CA ASP A 762 -10.10 1.27 -1.56
C ASP A 762 -11.15 1.14 -0.45
N SER A 763 -12.42 1.01 -0.86
CA SER A 763 -13.55 0.72 0.03
C SER A 763 -13.41 -0.66 0.68
N THR A 764 -13.96 -0.84 1.88
CA THR A 764 -13.96 -2.16 2.55
C THR A 764 -15.24 -2.41 3.36
N ASP A 765 -15.58 -3.69 3.53
CA ASP A 765 -16.65 -4.15 4.43
C ASP A 765 -16.63 -3.40 5.78
N SER A 766 -17.75 -2.75 6.09
CA SER A 766 -18.00 -2.06 7.35
C SER A 766 -19.40 -2.43 7.84
N GLU A 767 -19.59 -2.57 9.16
CA GLU A 767 -20.88 -2.94 9.75
C GLU A 767 -21.89 -1.79 9.57
N PHE A 768 -23.09 -2.06 9.02
CA PHE A 768 -24.05 -1.01 8.64
C PHE A 768 -24.49 -0.12 9.82
N SER A 769 -24.55 -0.66 11.04
CA SER A 769 -24.88 0.09 12.25
C SER A 769 -23.73 0.95 12.80
N SER A 770 -22.55 0.92 12.18
CA SER A 770 -21.34 1.56 12.68
C SER A 770 -21.31 3.08 12.45
N GLY A 771 -20.71 3.82 13.39
CA GLY A 771 -20.19 5.18 13.16
C GLY A 771 -18.80 5.20 12.52
N VAL A 772 -18.18 4.03 12.36
CA VAL A 772 -16.83 3.82 11.83
C VAL A 772 -16.89 3.28 10.40
N LEU A 773 -16.28 4.01 9.48
CA LEU A 773 -15.94 3.60 8.11
C LEU A 773 -14.56 2.92 8.13
N ARG A 774 -14.39 1.81 7.41
CA ARG A 774 -13.06 1.24 7.14
C ARG A 774 -12.66 1.40 5.68
N PHE A 775 -11.41 1.78 5.44
CA PHE A 775 -10.81 1.81 4.11
C PHE A 775 -9.36 1.29 4.11
N CYS A 776 -8.90 0.86 2.94
CA CYS A 776 -7.48 0.61 2.67
C CYS A 776 -6.85 1.84 2.01
N TYR A 777 -5.57 2.09 2.31
CA TYR A 777 -4.78 3.19 1.78
C TYR A 777 -3.41 2.69 1.34
N SER A 778 -2.90 3.19 0.21
CA SER A 778 -1.54 2.90 -0.26
C SER A 778 -1.03 4.01 -1.19
N SER A 779 0.28 4.06 -1.41
CA SER A 779 0.88 4.78 -2.54
C SER A 779 2.04 3.96 -3.11
N MET A 780 2.61 4.35 -4.25
CA MET A 780 3.74 3.61 -4.83
C MET A 780 4.97 3.48 -3.92
N LYS A 781 5.06 4.25 -2.82
CA LYS A 781 6.07 4.14 -1.76
C LYS A 781 5.49 3.81 -0.35
N THR A 782 4.18 3.83 -0.16
CA THR A 782 3.53 3.61 1.16
C THR A 782 2.79 2.27 1.18
N PRO A 783 3.25 1.27 1.95
CA PRO A 783 2.65 -0.06 2.00
C PRO A 783 1.15 -0.06 2.36
N PRO A 784 0.38 -1.08 1.91
CA PRO A 784 -1.05 -1.17 2.18
C PRO A 784 -1.35 -1.05 3.68
N SER A 785 -2.23 -0.11 4.01
CA SER A 785 -2.54 0.30 5.37
C SER A 785 -4.04 0.37 5.56
N VAL A 786 -4.56 -0.32 6.57
CA VAL A 786 -6.00 -0.35 6.90
C VAL A 786 -6.29 0.69 7.96
N TYR A 787 -7.27 1.56 7.71
CA TYR A 787 -7.69 2.61 8.64
C TYR A 787 -9.15 2.41 9.05
N ASP A 788 -9.43 2.59 10.35
CA ASP A 788 -10.78 2.87 10.84
C ASP A 788 -10.95 4.39 10.97
N TYR A 789 -12.06 4.92 10.46
CA TYR A 789 -12.38 6.34 10.41
C TYR A 789 -13.71 6.63 11.11
N ASP A 790 -13.64 7.39 12.21
CA ASP A 790 -14.80 7.83 12.95
C ASP A 790 -15.52 8.94 12.18
N MET A 791 -16.70 8.64 11.61
CA MET A 791 -17.41 9.54 10.71
C MET A 791 -17.97 10.78 11.42
N ASP A 792 -18.21 10.71 12.73
CA ASP A 792 -18.71 11.80 13.56
C ASP A 792 -17.61 12.84 13.88
N SER A 793 -16.50 12.42 14.46
CA SER A 793 -15.37 13.28 14.86
C SER A 793 -14.38 13.58 13.72
N GLY A 794 -14.21 12.65 12.78
CA GLY A 794 -13.20 12.69 11.73
C GLY A 794 -11.84 12.08 12.13
N THR A 795 -11.78 11.33 13.24
CA THR A 795 -10.56 10.67 13.74
C THR A 795 -10.22 9.45 12.89
N SER A 796 -8.97 9.34 12.43
CA SER A 796 -8.44 8.17 11.70
C SER A 796 -7.51 7.36 12.60
N VAL A 797 -7.68 6.04 12.67
CA VAL A 797 -6.82 5.12 13.45
C VAL A 797 -6.30 4.00 12.56
N VAL A 798 -4.98 3.82 12.51
CA VAL A 798 -4.33 2.72 11.79
C VAL A 798 -4.62 1.39 12.49
N LYS A 799 -5.11 0.40 11.74
CA LYS A 799 -5.45 -0.94 12.25
C LYS A 799 -4.44 -2.01 11.84
N LYS A 800 -3.80 -1.81 10.69
CA LYS A 800 -2.71 -2.65 10.16
C LYS A 800 -1.90 -1.83 9.15
N ILE A 801 -0.59 -2.06 9.13
CA ILE A 801 0.29 -1.75 8.00
C ILE A 801 0.90 -3.08 7.54
N ASP A 802 0.89 -3.35 6.25
CA ASP A 802 1.55 -4.52 5.67
C ASP A 802 3.07 -4.43 5.87
N THR A 803 3.63 -5.38 6.62
CA THR A 803 5.04 -5.33 7.05
C THR A 803 5.97 -5.75 5.90
N VAL A 804 6.64 -4.76 5.30
CA VAL A 804 7.66 -5.00 4.27
C VAL A 804 9.00 -5.30 4.93
N LEU A 805 9.45 -6.55 4.81
CA LEU A 805 10.72 -7.03 5.33
C LEU A 805 11.89 -6.68 4.38
N GLY A 806 13.12 -7.02 4.80
CA GLY A 806 14.31 -6.85 3.97
C GLY A 806 15.02 -5.50 4.07
N GLY A 807 14.63 -4.64 5.02
CA GLY A 807 15.22 -3.31 5.20
C GLY A 807 14.60 -2.22 4.32
N PHE A 808 13.33 -2.39 3.96
CA PHE A 808 12.56 -1.36 3.26
C PHE A 808 12.40 -0.10 4.12
N ASP A 809 12.71 1.05 3.52
CA ASP A 809 12.40 2.38 4.04
C ASP A 809 11.81 3.22 2.89
N ALA A 810 10.62 3.76 3.13
CA ALA A 810 9.87 4.59 2.18
C ALA A 810 10.60 5.89 1.81
N SER A 811 11.49 6.41 2.66
CA SER A 811 12.24 7.65 2.42
C SER A 811 13.18 7.55 1.22
N ASN A 812 13.57 6.34 0.81
CA ASN A 812 14.42 6.10 -0.37
C ASN A 812 13.68 6.30 -1.69
N TYR A 813 12.34 6.37 -1.68
CA TYR A 813 11.53 6.37 -2.88
C TYR A 813 10.85 7.72 -3.10
N VAL A 814 11.12 8.33 -4.26
CA VAL A 814 10.40 9.52 -4.70
C VAL A 814 9.22 9.08 -5.55
N THR A 815 8.05 9.67 -5.31
CA THR A 815 6.86 9.53 -6.15
C THR A 815 6.52 10.89 -6.75
N GLU A 816 6.35 10.94 -8.06
CA GLU A 816 6.00 12.16 -8.78
C GLU A 816 4.72 11.97 -9.59
N ARG A 817 4.03 13.08 -9.83
CA ARG A 817 2.99 13.17 -10.86
C ARG A 817 3.43 14.11 -11.96
N LYS A 818 3.29 13.68 -13.21
CA LYS A 818 3.49 14.51 -14.41
C LYS A 818 2.22 14.55 -15.25
N TRP A 819 2.19 15.50 -16.18
CA TRP A 819 1.21 15.58 -17.26
C TRP A 819 1.94 15.61 -18.60
N VAL A 820 1.29 15.07 -19.63
CA VAL A 820 1.83 14.92 -20.98
C VAL A 820 0.78 15.39 -21.98
N THR A 821 1.09 16.43 -22.76
CA THR A 821 0.21 16.89 -23.84
C THR A 821 0.19 15.85 -24.98
N ALA A 822 -0.94 15.19 -25.19
CA ALA A 822 -1.18 14.35 -26.36
C ALA A 822 -1.27 15.19 -27.65
N SER A 823 -1.21 14.54 -28.81
CA SER A 823 -1.21 15.21 -30.13
C SER A 823 -2.47 16.02 -30.46
N ASP A 824 -3.54 15.86 -29.69
CA ASP A 824 -4.80 16.63 -29.79
C ASP A 824 -4.94 17.72 -28.70
N GLY A 825 -3.93 17.90 -27.85
CA GLY A 825 -3.94 18.86 -26.75
C GLY A 825 -4.47 18.31 -25.41
N THR A 826 -4.82 17.02 -25.32
CA THR A 826 -5.27 16.42 -24.06
C THR A 826 -4.10 16.21 -23.10
N GLU A 827 -4.20 16.72 -21.85
CA GLU A 827 -3.20 16.47 -20.81
C GLU A 827 -3.39 15.08 -20.18
N ILE A 828 -2.53 14.13 -20.53
CA ILE A 828 -2.51 12.76 -20.00
C ILE A 828 -1.70 12.71 -18.70
N PRO A 829 -2.26 12.26 -17.56
CA PRO A 829 -1.48 12.14 -16.33
C PRO A 829 -0.55 10.92 -16.35
N MET A 830 0.59 11.03 -15.69
CA MET A 830 1.48 9.91 -15.35
C MET A 830 1.82 9.92 -13.86
N SER A 831 1.84 8.74 -13.25
CA SER A 831 2.37 8.52 -11.90
C SER A 831 3.71 7.80 -12.00
N ILE A 832 4.77 8.37 -11.41
CA ILE A 832 6.16 7.90 -11.51
C ILE A 832 6.68 7.54 -10.10
N VAL A 833 7.44 6.44 -9.97
CA VAL A 833 8.21 6.11 -8.75
C VAL A 833 9.63 5.62 -9.09
N TYR A 834 10.62 6.02 -8.29
CA TYR A 834 12.01 5.57 -8.42
C TYR A 834 12.75 5.63 -7.07
N ASN A 835 13.83 4.84 -6.94
CA ASN A 835 14.73 4.92 -5.78
C ASN A 835 15.72 6.09 -5.97
N LYS A 836 15.61 7.12 -5.13
CA LYS A 836 16.35 8.39 -5.24
C LYS A 836 17.86 8.26 -5.01
N LYS A 837 18.32 7.14 -4.45
CA LYS A 837 19.74 6.85 -4.20
C LYS A 837 20.41 6.12 -5.38
N LEU A 838 19.64 5.77 -6.42
CA LEU A 838 20.10 4.97 -7.56
C LEU A 838 19.79 5.58 -8.93
N ALA A 839 18.60 6.16 -9.12
CA ALA A 839 18.22 6.80 -10.37
C ALA A 839 18.98 8.13 -10.58
N LYS A 840 19.40 8.40 -11.81
CA LYS A 840 20.21 9.58 -12.20
C LYS A 840 19.41 10.66 -12.90
N LEU A 841 18.34 10.27 -13.61
CA LEU A 841 17.50 11.14 -14.44
C LEU A 841 18.30 11.84 -15.56
N ASP A 842 19.33 11.15 -16.08
CA ASP A 842 20.19 11.58 -17.19
C ASP A 842 19.83 10.91 -18.53
N GLY A 843 18.83 10.02 -18.52
CA GLY A 843 18.38 9.20 -19.65
C GLY A 843 19.06 7.83 -19.76
N SER A 844 20.02 7.50 -18.89
CA SER A 844 20.70 6.19 -18.88
C SER A 844 20.01 5.12 -18.02
N ASP A 845 19.04 5.52 -17.20
CA ASP A 845 18.31 4.63 -16.29
C ASP A 845 17.32 3.71 -17.03
N PRO A 846 17.16 2.44 -16.61
CA PRO A 846 16.09 1.57 -17.10
C PRO A 846 14.71 2.06 -16.63
N CYS A 847 13.71 2.01 -17.50
CA CYS A 847 12.35 2.45 -17.19
C CYS A 847 11.33 1.39 -17.57
N LEU A 848 10.34 1.14 -16.72
CA LEU A 848 9.20 0.27 -16.99
C LEU A 848 7.91 1.10 -17.01
N LEU A 849 7.31 1.20 -18.19
CA LEU A 849 6.07 1.92 -18.45
C LEU A 849 4.89 0.94 -18.54
N TYR A 850 3.91 1.10 -17.65
CA TYR A 850 2.70 0.28 -17.56
C TYR A 850 1.46 1.05 -18.04
N GLY A 851 0.52 0.35 -18.69
CA GLY A 851 -0.76 0.90 -19.14
C GLY A 851 -1.87 -0.13 -19.29
N TYR A 852 -3.13 0.34 -19.31
CA TYR A 852 -4.32 -0.51 -19.46
C TYR A 852 -5.42 0.14 -20.31
N GLY A 853 -5.97 1.25 -19.84
CA GLY A 853 -6.78 2.17 -20.66
C GLY A 853 -8.02 1.60 -21.32
N SER A 854 -8.81 0.76 -20.64
CA SER A 854 -10.05 0.15 -21.18
C SER A 854 -11.11 -0.04 -20.09
N TYR A 855 -12.38 -0.20 -20.47
CA TYR A 855 -13.53 -0.45 -19.59
C TYR A 855 -13.75 0.55 -18.44
N GLU A 856 -13.26 1.79 -18.54
CA GLU A 856 -13.28 2.79 -17.44
C GLU A 856 -12.48 2.39 -16.19
N ILE A 857 -11.61 1.37 -16.29
CA ILE A 857 -10.74 0.94 -15.18
C ILE A 857 -9.60 1.96 -15.01
N SER A 858 -9.49 2.52 -13.80
CA SER A 858 -8.34 3.32 -13.38
C SER A 858 -7.17 2.43 -12.96
N VAL A 859 -5.94 2.77 -13.37
CA VAL A 859 -4.73 2.08 -12.90
C VAL A 859 -4.15 2.86 -11.73
N ASP A 860 -4.65 2.63 -10.53
CA ASP A 860 -4.29 3.47 -9.39
C ASP A 860 -2.87 3.21 -8.82
N PRO A 861 -2.22 4.25 -8.23
CA PRO A 861 -0.80 4.25 -7.94
C PRO A 861 -0.46 3.61 -6.58
N TYR A 862 -0.77 2.32 -6.42
CA TYR A 862 -0.58 1.56 -5.18
C TYR A 862 0.81 0.89 -5.05
N PHE A 863 1.12 0.39 -3.85
CA PHE A 863 2.37 -0.31 -3.51
C PHE A 863 2.39 -1.79 -3.94
N LYS A 864 3.41 -2.22 -4.69
CA LYS A 864 3.67 -3.65 -4.98
C LYS A 864 5.06 -4.04 -4.47
N ALA A 865 5.15 -4.89 -3.44
CA ALA A 865 6.42 -5.23 -2.78
C ALA A 865 7.48 -5.86 -3.72
N SER A 866 7.07 -6.52 -4.80
CA SER A 866 7.98 -7.06 -5.80
C SER A 866 8.59 -5.98 -6.71
N ARG A 867 7.89 -4.86 -6.98
CA ARG A 867 8.38 -3.72 -7.77
C ARG A 867 9.72 -3.20 -7.22
N LEU A 868 9.92 -3.30 -5.90
CA LEU A 868 11.16 -2.93 -5.23
C LEU A 868 12.39 -3.65 -5.80
N SER A 869 12.27 -4.90 -6.28
CA SER A 869 13.38 -5.60 -6.96
C SER A 869 13.86 -4.93 -8.25
N LEU A 870 13.01 -4.12 -8.90
CA LEU A 870 13.40 -3.25 -10.00
C LEU A 870 13.97 -1.92 -9.46
N LEU A 871 13.26 -1.26 -8.54
CA LEU A 871 13.64 0.07 -8.03
C LEU A 871 15.00 0.05 -7.30
N ASP A 872 15.28 -1.00 -6.52
CA ASP A 872 16.57 -1.26 -5.85
C ASP A 872 17.72 -1.62 -6.83
N ARG A 873 17.43 -1.65 -8.14
CA ARG A 873 18.39 -1.81 -9.24
C ARG A 873 18.37 -0.61 -10.20
N GLY A 874 17.86 0.53 -9.74
CA GLY A 874 17.84 1.78 -10.50
C GLY A 874 16.75 1.90 -11.55
N PHE A 875 15.75 1.00 -11.57
CA PHE A 875 14.60 1.20 -12.45
C PHE A 875 13.72 2.35 -11.98
N ILE A 876 13.20 3.08 -12.95
CA ILE A 876 12.04 3.97 -12.80
C ILE A 876 10.80 3.17 -13.22
N TYR A 877 9.71 3.25 -12.45
CA TYR A 877 8.42 2.67 -12.79
C TYR A 877 7.40 3.78 -13.04
N VAL A 878 6.63 3.66 -14.12
CA VAL A 878 5.65 4.66 -14.55
C VAL A 878 4.32 4.02 -14.89
N ILE A 879 3.22 4.63 -14.44
CA ILE A 879 1.86 4.35 -14.90
C ILE A 879 1.44 5.48 -15.84
N ALA A 880 1.01 5.14 -17.06
CA ALA A 880 0.37 6.07 -17.98
C ALA A 880 -1.16 5.94 -17.87
N HIS A 881 -1.83 7.00 -17.39
CA HIS A 881 -3.27 7.03 -17.16
C HIS A 881 -4.02 7.42 -18.45
N VAL A 882 -3.82 6.63 -19.50
CA VAL A 882 -4.29 6.90 -20.88
C VAL A 882 -5.81 6.84 -21.01
N ARG A 883 -6.37 7.51 -22.04
CA ARG A 883 -7.81 7.48 -22.32
C ARG A 883 -8.32 6.07 -22.58
N GLY A 884 -9.58 5.84 -22.23
CA GLY A 884 -10.19 4.51 -22.09
C GLY A 884 -10.17 4.00 -20.65
N GLY A 885 -9.27 4.49 -19.80
CA GLY A 885 -9.33 4.35 -18.34
C GLY A 885 -10.35 5.29 -17.69
N GLY A 886 -10.52 5.20 -16.37
CA GLY A 886 -11.50 5.98 -15.60
C GLY A 886 -10.94 7.23 -14.90
N GLU A 887 -9.64 7.52 -15.00
CA GLU A 887 -8.92 8.41 -14.07
C GLU A 887 -9.46 9.85 -14.03
N MET A 888 -9.92 10.38 -15.15
CA MET A 888 -10.48 11.73 -15.27
C MET A 888 -12.02 11.74 -15.37
N GLY A 889 -12.69 10.68 -14.91
CA GLY A 889 -14.15 10.51 -14.99
C GLY A 889 -14.62 9.90 -16.31
N ARG A 890 -15.94 9.79 -16.51
CA ARG A 890 -16.54 9.00 -17.60
C ARG A 890 -16.10 9.44 -19.00
N GLN A 891 -15.90 10.75 -19.19
CA GLN A 891 -15.41 11.29 -20.46
C GLN A 891 -13.98 10.84 -20.81
N TRP A 892 -13.18 10.37 -19.85
CA TRP A 892 -11.86 9.80 -20.14
C TRP A 892 -11.97 8.46 -20.88
N TYR A 893 -12.95 7.65 -20.48
CA TYR A 893 -13.28 6.36 -21.09
C TYR A 893 -13.97 6.52 -22.44
N GLU A 894 -15.01 7.36 -22.52
CA GLU A 894 -15.74 7.65 -23.78
C GLU A 894 -14.87 8.36 -24.85
N ASN A 895 -13.62 8.74 -24.51
CA ASN A 895 -12.60 9.24 -25.43
C ASN A 895 -11.43 8.26 -25.67
N GLY A 896 -11.54 7.00 -25.27
CA GLY A 896 -10.60 5.90 -25.59
C GLY A 896 -11.29 4.56 -25.79
N LYS A 897 -12.43 4.58 -26.49
CA LYS A 897 -13.42 3.51 -26.65
C LYS A 897 -14.04 3.59 -28.06
N LEU A 898 -14.61 2.50 -28.60
CA LEU A 898 -15.23 2.46 -29.93
C LEU A 898 -14.35 3.11 -31.02
N LEU A 899 -14.91 3.97 -31.89
CA LEU A 899 -14.22 4.72 -32.95
C LEU A 899 -13.21 5.78 -32.44
N LYS A 900 -12.97 5.86 -31.13
CA LYS A 900 -11.88 6.64 -30.52
C LYS A 900 -10.81 5.76 -29.86
N LYS A 901 -10.90 4.42 -29.95
CA LYS A 901 -9.99 3.51 -29.21
C LYS A 901 -8.50 3.76 -29.47
N LYS A 902 -8.14 4.28 -30.66
CA LYS A 902 -6.75 4.63 -30.97
C LYS A 902 -6.12 5.64 -30.01
N ASN A 903 -6.93 6.48 -29.35
CA ASN A 903 -6.44 7.43 -28.35
C ASN A 903 -5.68 6.75 -27.21
N THR A 904 -6.15 5.58 -26.74
CA THR A 904 -5.45 4.74 -25.75
C THR A 904 -3.99 4.47 -26.14
N PHE A 905 -3.73 4.23 -27.43
CA PHE A 905 -2.42 3.88 -27.95
C PHE A 905 -1.56 5.11 -28.23
N THR A 906 -2.14 6.19 -28.77
CA THR A 906 -1.41 7.45 -29.03
C THR A 906 -1.04 8.18 -27.74
N ASP A 907 -1.89 8.13 -26.72
CA ASP A 907 -1.59 8.67 -25.39
C ASP A 907 -0.40 7.93 -24.77
N PHE A 908 -0.36 6.60 -24.88
CA PHE A 908 0.74 5.78 -24.37
C PHE A 908 2.06 6.06 -25.10
N ILE A 909 2.00 6.25 -26.43
CA ILE A 909 3.15 6.66 -27.24
C ILE A 909 3.64 8.06 -26.83
N ALA A 910 2.73 9.02 -26.61
CA ALA A 910 3.10 10.35 -26.13
C ALA A 910 3.77 10.30 -24.74
N CYS A 911 3.26 9.48 -23.81
CA CYS A 911 3.90 9.22 -22.52
C CYS A 911 5.31 8.65 -22.69
N ALA A 912 5.50 7.64 -23.55
CA ALA A 912 6.80 7.04 -23.84
C ALA A 912 7.80 8.06 -24.42
N GLU A 913 7.39 8.86 -25.41
CA GLU A 913 8.23 9.90 -26.02
C GLU A 913 8.60 10.98 -25.00
N ARG A 914 7.65 11.42 -24.18
CA ARG A 914 7.88 12.46 -23.16
C ARG A 914 8.84 11.99 -22.05
N LEU A 915 8.84 10.71 -21.67
CA LEU A 915 9.81 10.15 -20.71
C LEU A 915 11.24 10.15 -21.27
N ILE A 916 11.40 9.91 -22.58
CA ILE A 916 12.71 9.93 -23.28
C ILE A 916 13.20 11.37 -23.49
N GLU A 917 12.29 12.31 -23.77
CA GLU A 917 12.57 13.73 -23.86
C GLU A 917 13.06 14.29 -22.50
N LEU A 918 12.29 14.03 -21.44
CA LEU A 918 12.55 14.47 -20.05
C LEU A 918 13.69 13.72 -19.33
N LYS A 919 14.39 12.80 -20.02
CA LYS A 919 15.56 12.07 -19.48
C LYS A 919 15.29 11.15 -18.29
N TYR A 920 14.06 10.64 -18.15
CA TYR A 920 13.82 9.46 -17.31
C TYR A 920 14.47 8.20 -17.91
N CYS A 921 14.60 8.10 -19.24
CA CYS A 921 15.26 6.97 -19.91
C CYS A 921 15.67 7.31 -21.36
N SER A 922 16.14 6.30 -22.09
CA SER A 922 16.25 6.30 -23.56
C SER A 922 15.47 5.11 -24.14
N LYS A 923 15.23 5.10 -25.45
CA LYS A 923 14.56 3.97 -26.15
C LYS A 923 15.30 2.63 -25.98
N GLU A 924 16.62 2.67 -25.80
CA GLU A 924 17.46 1.50 -25.51
C GLU A 924 17.30 0.96 -24.07
N LYS A 925 16.54 1.68 -23.22
CA LYS A 925 16.31 1.40 -21.80
C LYS A 925 14.83 1.40 -21.39
N LEU A 926 13.92 1.85 -22.26
CA LEU A 926 12.47 1.84 -22.03
C LEU A 926 11.87 0.45 -22.28
N CYS A 927 11.14 -0.05 -21.28
CA CYS A 927 10.42 -1.31 -21.27
C CYS A 927 8.92 -1.04 -21.12
N VAL A 928 8.08 -1.86 -21.75
CA VAL A 928 6.61 -1.78 -21.65
C VAL A 928 6.05 -3.03 -21.00
N GLU A 929 5.04 -2.88 -20.14
CA GLU A 929 4.22 -3.98 -19.63
C GLU A 929 2.73 -3.65 -19.77
N GLY A 930 1.94 -4.64 -20.20
CA GLY A 930 0.48 -4.57 -20.20
C GLY A 930 -0.15 -5.96 -20.16
N ARG A 931 -1.29 -6.08 -19.46
CA ARG A 931 -2.03 -7.36 -19.28
C ARG A 931 -3.48 -7.26 -19.77
N SER A 932 -4.04 -8.34 -20.33
CA SER A 932 -5.44 -8.38 -20.82
C SER A 932 -5.70 -7.31 -21.89
N ALA A 933 -6.60 -6.35 -21.68
CA ALA A 933 -6.78 -5.20 -22.56
C ALA A 933 -5.59 -4.20 -22.52
N GLY A 934 -4.79 -4.19 -21.45
CA GLY A 934 -3.44 -3.60 -21.47
C GLY A 934 -2.47 -4.36 -22.38
N GLY A 935 -2.73 -5.65 -22.63
CA GLY A 935 -2.05 -6.44 -23.65
C GLY A 935 -2.43 -6.06 -25.08
N LEU A 936 -3.69 -5.66 -25.31
CA LEU A 936 -4.10 -4.99 -26.55
C LEU A 936 -3.32 -3.69 -26.75
N LEU A 937 -3.26 -2.84 -25.72
CA LEU A 937 -2.44 -1.62 -25.74
C LEU A 937 -0.98 -1.95 -26.09
N ALA A 938 -0.35 -2.90 -25.40
CA ALA A 938 1.03 -3.32 -25.64
C ALA A 938 1.24 -3.83 -27.07
N GLY A 939 0.36 -4.70 -27.59
CA GLY A 939 0.41 -5.24 -28.95
C GLY A 939 0.17 -4.19 -30.04
N ALA A 940 -0.69 -3.19 -29.78
CA ALA A 940 -0.96 -2.10 -30.70
C ALA A 940 0.24 -1.15 -30.82
N VAL A 941 0.78 -0.67 -29.69
CA VAL A 941 1.95 0.23 -29.71
C VAL A 941 3.22 -0.47 -30.22
N LEU A 942 3.35 -1.78 -29.98
CA LEU A 942 4.39 -2.64 -30.54
C LEU A 942 4.39 -2.66 -32.08
N ASN A 943 3.23 -2.63 -32.72
CA ASN A 943 3.13 -2.52 -34.18
C ASN A 943 3.33 -1.07 -34.67
N MET A 944 2.80 -0.08 -33.94
CA MET A 944 2.79 1.33 -34.36
C MET A 944 4.15 2.03 -34.20
N ARG A 945 4.86 1.76 -33.11
CA ARG A 945 6.15 2.41 -32.74
C ARG A 945 7.13 1.44 -32.07
N PRO A 946 7.53 0.33 -32.74
CA PRO A 946 8.54 -0.59 -32.20
C PRO A 946 9.90 0.07 -31.96
N ASP A 947 10.16 1.25 -32.54
CA ASP A 947 11.39 2.02 -32.39
C ASP A 947 11.59 2.69 -31.02
N LEU A 948 10.53 2.84 -30.22
CA LEU A 948 10.57 3.51 -28.91
C LEU A 948 11.00 2.59 -27.76
N PHE A 949 10.96 1.28 -27.96
CA PHE A 949 11.04 0.30 -26.87
C PHE A 949 12.25 -0.63 -27.02
N LYS A 950 12.89 -0.99 -25.90
CA LYS A 950 13.91 -2.04 -25.84
C LYS A 950 13.27 -3.43 -25.68
N LEU A 951 12.19 -3.50 -24.89
CA LEU A 951 11.37 -4.70 -24.73
C LEU A 951 9.90 -4.40 -24.43
N VAL A 952 9.03 -5.36 -24.75
CA VAL A 952 7.60 -5.34 -24.44
C VAL A 952 7.18 -6.67 -23.78
N ILE A 953 6.43 -6.59 -22.69
CA ILE A 953 5.79 -7.71 -22.00
C ILE A 953 4.28 -7.61 -22.20
N ALA A 954 3.68 -8.65 -22.78
CA ALA A 954 2.26 -8.73 -23.09
C ALA A 954 1.65 -9.98 -22.42
N GLY A 955 1.00 -9.78 -21.26
CA GLY A 955 0.44 -10.88 -20.46
C GLY A 955 -1.04 -11.12 -20.75
N VAL A 956 -1.43 -12.39 -20.97
CA VAL A 956 -2.78 -12.80 -21.44
C VAL A 956 -3.40 -11.79 -22.42
N PRO A 957 -2.68 -11.40 -23.50
CA PRO A 957 -3.00 -10.17 -24.21
C PRO A 957 -4.09 -10.40 -25.26
N PHE A 958 -5.11 -9.55 -25.25
CA PHE A 958 -6.14 -9.51 -26.30
C PHE A 958 -5.52 -8.92 -27.57
N VAL A 959 -5.38 -9.71 -28.64
CA VAL A 959 -4.54 -9.38 -29.80
C VAL A 959 -5.13 -9.78 -31.15
N ASP A 960 -6.09 -10.70 -31.20
CA ASP A 960 -6.79 -11.12 -32.42
C ASP A 960 -8.15 -10.43 -32.57
N VAL A 961 -8.19 -9.16 -32.14
CA VAL A 961 -9.38 -8.33 -31.89
C VAL A 961 -10.46 -8.50 -32.95
N LEU A 962 -10.09 -8.39 -34.23
CA LEU A 962 -11.04 -8.47 -35.34
C LEU A 962 -11.63 -9.87 -35.52
N THR A 963 -10.82 -10.92 -35.35
CA THR A 963 -11.26 -12.31 -35.53
C THR A 963 -12.11 -12.77 -34.35
N THR A 964 -11.71 -12.43 -33.12
CA THR A 964 -12.48 -12.75 -31.90
C THR A 964 -13.82 -12.02 -31.88
N MET A 965 -13.85 -10.70 -32.15
CA MET A 965 -15.09 -9.91 -32.06
C MET A 965 -16.10 -10.16 -33.19
N LEU A 966 -15.71 -10.89 -34.24
CA LEU A 966 -16.62 -11.37 -35.29
C LEU A 966 -17.38 -12.64 -34.87
N ASP A 967 -16.93 -13.36 -33.83
CA ASP A 967 -17.45 -14.67 -33.45
C ASP A 967 -18.11 -14.66 -32.05
N PRO A 968 -19.46 -14.69 -31.97
CA PRO A 968 -20.18 -14.69 -30.71
C PRO A 968 -20.16 -16.04 -29.96
N THR A 969 -19.50 -17.08 -30.49
CA THR A 969 -19.27 -18.34 -29.75
C THR A 969 -18.15 -18.23 -28.72
N ILE A 970 -17.34 -17.17 -28.80
CA ILE A 970 -16.26 -16.89 -27.85
C ILE A 970 -16.85 -16.12 -26.66
N PRO A 971 -16.53 -16.49 -25.40
CA PRO A 971 -16.93 -15.72 -24.22
C PRO A 971 -16.62 -14.23 -24.33
N LEU A 972 -17.42 -13.41 -23.65
CA LEU A 972 -17.36 -11.94 -23.62
C LEU A 972 -17.69 -11.19 -24.94
N THR A 973 -17.45 -11.75 -26.13
CA THR A 973 -17.58 -11.06 -27.45
C THR A 973 -18.85 -10.24 -27.59
N THR A 974 -20.01 -10.81 -27.27
CA THR A 974 -21.32 -10.15 -27.35
C THR A 974 -21.40 -8.86 -26.53
N SER A 975 -20.91 -8.92 -25.29
CA SER A 975 -20.83 -7.76 -24.38
C SER A 975 -19.76 -6.74 -24.81
N GLU A 976 -18.71 -7.17 -25.50
CA GLU A 976 -17.59 -6.31 -25.90
C GLU A 976 -17.80 -5.57 -27.23
N TRP A 977 -18.87 -5.86 -27.96
CA TRP A 977 -19.35 -4.97 -29.03
C TRP A 977 -19.68 -3.56 -28.52
N GLU A 978 -20.04 -3.40 -27.25
CA GLU A 978 -20.19 -2.08 -26.62
C GLU A 978 -18.85 -1.42 -26.23
N GLU A 979 -17.73 -2.15 -26.24
CA GLU A 979 -16.40 -1.62 -25.90
C GLU A 979 -15.58 -1.26 -27.16
N TRP A 980 -15.36 -2.24 -28.03
CA TRP A 980 -14.52 -2.08 -29.22
C TRP A 980 -15.33 -1.63 -30.44
N GLY A 981 -16.60 -2.03 -30.49
CA GLY A 981 -17.47 -1.94 -31.65
C GLY A 981 -17.90 -3.32 -32.14
N ASP A 982 -18.93 -3.34 -32.99
CA ASP A 982 -19.44 -4.55 -33.63
C ASP A 982 -18.85 -4.67 -35.05
N PRO A 983 -17.81 -5.50 -35.28
CA PRO A 983 -17.14 -5.60 -36.57
C PRO A 983 -18.00 -6.25 -37.67
N ARG A 984 -19.22 -6.70 -37.37
CA ARG A 984 -20.23 -7.07 -38.38
C ARG A 984 -20.89 -5.83 -39.02
N LYS A 985 -20.43 -4.63 -38.66
CA LYS A 985 -20.74 -3.33 -39.27
C LYS A 985 -19.46 -2.74 -39.86
N GLU A 986 -19.54 -2.25 -41.09
CA GLU A 986 -18.38 -1.87 -41.92
C GLU A 986 -17.46 -0.82 -41.25
N GLU A 987 -18.03 0.18 -40.59
CA GLU A 987 -17.28 1.25 -39.90
C GLU A 987 -16.37 0.70 -38.79
N PHE A 988 -16.88 -0.25 -38.01
CA PHE A 988 -16.14 -0.89 -36.93
C PHE A 988 -15.18 -1.95 -37.47
N TYR A 989 -15.56 -2.71 -38.51
CA TYR A 989 -14.67 -3.67 -39.18
C TYR A 989 -13.34 -3.02 -39.56
N PHE A 990 -13.38 -1.95 -40.36
CA PHE A 990 -12.16 -1.29 -40.81
C PHE A 990 -11.45 -0.50 -39.70
N TYR A 991 -12.19 0.09 -38.75
CA TYR A 991 -11.57 0.78 -37.62
C TYR A 991 -10.80 -0.20 -36.72
N MET A 992 -11.41 -1.32 -36.33
CA MET A 992 -10.79 -2.39 -35.53
C MET A 992 -9.66 -3.08 -36.29
N LYS A 993 -9.84 -3.39 -37.58
CA LYS A 993 -8.76 -3.90 -38.44
C LYS A 993 -7.53 -2.99 -38.42
N SER A 994 -7.72 -1.67 -38.33
CA SER A 994 -6.64 -0.68 -38.34
C SER A 994 -5.94 -0.45 -36.99
N TYR A 995 -6.20 -1.28 -35.98
CA TYR A 995 -5.36 -1.38 -34.76
C TYR A 995 -5.17 -2.80 -34.20
N SER A 996 -6.01 -3.77 -34.58
CA SER A 996 -5.93 -5.20 -34.19
C SER A 996 -4.50 -5.74 -34.28
N PRO A 997 -3.84 -6.12 -33.16
CA PRO A 997 -2.41 -6.43 -33.17
C PRO A 997 -2.01 -7.58 -34.11
N VAL A 998 -2.80 -8.67 -34.18
CA VAL A 998 -2.57 -9.77 -35.11
C VAL A 998 -2.68 -9.30 -36.56
N ASP A 999 -3.72 -8.54 -36.93
CA ASP A 999 -3.88 -8.06 -38.31
C ASP A 999 -2.72 -7.14 -38.75
N ASN A 1000 -2.22 -6.29 -37.84
CA ASN A 1000 -1.20 -5.26 -38.13
C ASN A 1000 0.27 -5.71 -37.96
N VAL A 1001 0.55 -7.00 -37.75
CA VAL A 1001 1.92 -7.51 -37.83
C VAL A 1001 2.45 -7.41 -39.26
N THR A 1002 3.59 -6.71 -39.44
CA THR A 1002 4.19 -6.42 -40.75
C THR A 1002 5.69 -6.78 -40.80
N ALA A 1003 6.29 -6.71 -41.99
CA ALA A 1003 7.71 -7.01 -42.20
C ALA A 1003 8.60 -5.85 -41.72
N GLN A 1004 8.82 -5.78 -40.40
CA GLN A 1004 9.61 -4.74 -39.73
C GLN A 1004 10.42 -5.29 -38.55
N ASN A 1005 11.31 -4.45 -38.01
CA ASN A 1005 12.04 -4.76 -36.78
C ASN A 1005 11.14 -4.55 -35.56
N TYR A 1006 11.07 -5.55 -34.70
CA TYR A 1006 10.39 -5.50 -33.41
C TYR A 1006 11.41 -5.49 -32.24
N PRO A 1007 11.05 -4.95 -31.07
CA PRO A 1007 11.84 -5.05 -29.83
C PRO A 1007 11.90 -6.50 -29.30
N ASN A 1008 12.54 -6.68 -28.14
CA ASN A 1008 12.50 -7.97 -27.44
C ASN A 1008 11.12 -8.18 -26.81
N ILE A 1009 10.52 -9.35 -26.95
CA ILE A 1009 9.13 -9.61 -26.56
C ILE A 1009 9.05 -10.82 -25.64
N LEU A 1010 8.27 -10.70 -24.56
CA LEU A 1010 7.75 -11.82 -23.77
C LEU A 1010 6.22 -11.79 -23.79
N VAL A 1011 5.62 -12.85 -24.30
CA VAL A 1011 4.17 -13.09 -24.24
C VAL A 1011 3.88 -14.15 -23.17
N THR A 1012 2.84 -13.97 -22.38
CA THR A 1012 2.36 -15.00 -21.43
C THR A 1012 0.87 -15.30 -21.61
N ALA A 1013 0.44 -16.52 -21.29
CA ALA A 1013 -0.95 -16.96 -21.38
C ALA A 1013 -1.26 -18.08 -20.36
N GLY A 1014 -2.54 -18.32 -20.07
CA GLY A 1014 -3.02 -19.56 -19.43
C GLY A 1014 -3.87 -20.37 -20.42
N LEU A 1015 -3.77 -21.71 -20.40
CA LEU A 1015 -4.55 -22.57 -21.30
C LEU A 1015 -6.06 -22.53 -21.00
N ASN A 1016 -6.40 -22.39 -19.71
CA ASN A 1016 -7.79 -22.39 -19.22
C ASN A 1016 -8.37 -20.96 -19.13
N ASP A 1017 -7.71 -19.95 -19.71
CA ASP A 1017 -8.15 -18.55 -19.63
C ASP A 1017 -9.54 -18.36 -20.30
N PRO A 1018 -10.59 -18.00 -19.53
CA PRO A 1018 -11.94 -17.83 -20.07
C PRO A 1018 -12.18 -16.41 -20.61
N ARG A 1019 -11.24 -15.47 -20.42
CA ARG A 1019 -11.39 -14.04 -20.75
C ARG A 1019 -10.59 -13.64 -21.98
N VAL A 1020 -9.41 -14.22 -22.18
CA VAL A 1020 -8.59 -14.07 -23.39
C VAL A 1020 -8.08 -15.45 -23.79
N MET A 1021 -8.62 -16.02 -24.86
CA MET A 1021 -8.27 -17.38 -25.27
C MET A 1021 -6.78 -17.50 -25.61
N TYR A 1022 -6.12 -18.53 -25.07
CA TYR A 1022 -4.70 -18.84 -25.29
C TYR A 1022 -4.27 -18.84 -26.78
N SER A 1023 -5.20 -19.09 -27.69
CA SER A 1023 -4.98 -19.07 -29.14
C SER A 1023 -4.60 -17.69 -29.66
N GLU A 1024 -5.07 -16.59 -29.08
CA GLU A 1024 -4.73 -15.24 -29.54
C GLU A 1024 -3.23 -14.93 -29.40
N PRO A 1025 -2.60 -15.01 -28.20
CA PRO A 1025 -1.16 -14.85 -28.08
C PRO A 1025 -0.36 -15.89 -28.87
N ALA A 1026 -0.84 -17.13 -28.98
CA ALA A 1026 -0.17 -18.17 -29.75
C ALA A 1026 -0.11 -17.82 -31.26
N LYS A 1027 -1.21 -17.32 -31.84
CA LYS A 1027 -1.29 -16.82 -33.22
C LYS A 1027 -0.45 -15.56 -33.43
N PHE A 1028 -0.45 -14.65 -32.46
CA PHE A 1028 0.35 -13.42 -32.51
C PHE A 1028 1.86 -13.72 -32.51
N VAL A 1029 2.33 -14.63 -31.65
CA VAL A 1029 3.72 -15.09 -31.61
C VAL A 1029 4.12 -15.78 -32.92
N ALA A 1030 3.26 -16.67 -33.46
CA ALA A 1030 3.50 -17.33 -34.74
C ALA A 1030 3.67 -16.32 -35.89
N LYS A 1031 2.76 -15.34 -36.02
CA LYS A 1031 2.82 -14.31 -37.06
C LYS A 1031 3.99 -13.35 -36.86
N LEU A 1032 4.34 -12.99 -35.62
CA LEU A 1032 5.54 -12.18 -35.33
C LEU A 1032 6.82 -12.90 -35.76
N ARG A 1033 6.94 -14.22 -35.54
CA ARG A 1033 8.11 -15.00 -36.01
C ARG A 1033 8.18 -15.16 -37.52
N GLU A 1034 7.04 -15.20 -38.21
CA GLU A 1034 6.99 -15.20 -39.67
C GLU A 1034 7.47 -13.87 -40.27
N MET A 1035 7.11 -12.75 -39.65
CA MET A 1035 7.21 -11.43 -40.29
C MET A 1035 8.40 -10.58 -39.83
N LYS A 1036 8.90 -10.74 -38.60
CA LYS A 1036 9.90 -9.82 -38.04
C LYS A 1036 11.26 -9.89 -38.76
N THR A 1037 11.89 -8.74 -39.00
CA THR A 1037 13.16 -8.64 -39.74
C THR A 1037 14.40 -8.52 -38.86
N ASP A 1038 14.23 -8.44 -37.53
CA ASP A 1038 15.28 -8.34 -36.53
C ASP A 1038 15.68 -9.70 -35.91
N ASN A 1039 16.77 -9.70 -35.12
CA ASN A 1039 17.24 -10.85 -34.36
C ASN A 1039 17.00 -10.73 -32.83
N ASN A 1040 16.07 -9.88 -32.38
CA ASN A 1040 15.68 -9.77 -30.97
C ASN A 1040 14.91 -11.02 -30.50
N LEU A 1041 14.89 -11.22 -29.17
CA LEU A 1041 14.21 -12.35 -28.53
C LEU A 1041 12.69 -12.22 -28.63
N LEU A 1042 12.00 -13.32 -28.93
CA LEU A 1042 10.54 -13.43 -28.91
C LEU A 1042 10.15 -14.73 -28.22
N LEU A 1043 9.78 -14.62 -26.94
CA LEU A 1043 9.45 -15.72 -26.04
C LEU A 1043 7.95 -15.80 -25.82
N PHE A 1044 7.45 -17.02 -25.63
CA PHE A 1044 6.07 -17.30 -25.27
C PHE A 1044 6.02 -18.33 -24.16
N LYS A 1045 5.26 -18.03 -23.09
CA LYS A 1045 5.07 -18.89 -21.92
C LYS A 1045 3.58 -19.13 -21.71
N CYS A 1046 3.10 -20.35 -21.93
CA CYS A 1046 1.71 -20.73 -21.72
C CYS A 1046 1.59 -21.69 -20.52
N GLU A 1047 0.97 -21.24 -19.43
CA GLU A 1047 0.70 -22.07 -18.26
C GLU A 1047 -0.44 -23.06 -18.56
N LEU A 1048 -0.08 -24.33 -18.77
CA LEU A 1048 -1.00 -25.38 -19.22
C LEU A 1048 -2.00 -25.86 -18.15
N GLY A 1049 -1.93 -25.31 -16.93
CA GLY A 1049 -2.79 -25.65 -15.79
C GLY A 1049 -3.34 -24.42 -15.06
N ALA A 1050 -3.49 -23.29 -15.76
CA ALA A 1050 -3.98 -22.04 -15.17
C ALA A 1050 -4.88 -21.24 -16.13
N GLY A 1051 -5.75 -20.40 -15.54
CA GLY A 1051 -6.61 -19.44 -16.23
C GLY A 1051 -6.07 -18.00 -16.22
N HIS A 1052 -6.97 -17.01 -16.31
CA HIS A 1052 -6.62 -15.61 -16.58
C HIS A 1052 -5.66 -14.96 -15.57
N PHE A 1053 -5.72 -15.38 -14.31
CA PHE A 1053 -4.91 -14.86 -13.21
C PHE A 1053 -3.60 -15.64 -12.98
N SER A 1054 -3.27 -16.54 -13.90
CA SER A 1054 -2.21 -17.55 -13.76
C SER A 1054 -2.40 -18.43 -12.51
N LYS A 1055 -1.33 -19.08 -12.04
CA LYS A 1055 -1.28 -19.98 -10.89
C LYS A 1055 -1.87 -19.33 -9.63
N SER A 1056 -2.59 -20.10 -8.82
CA SER A 1056 -3.37 -19.57 -7.70
C SER A 1056 -2.52 -19.22 -6.46
N GLY A 1057 -1.46 -19.98 -6.16
CA GLY A 1057 -0.66 -19.86 -4.94
C GLY A 1057 0.06 -18.51 -4.78
N ARG A 1058 0.16 -18.01 -3.54
CA ARG A 1058 0.72 -16.67 -3.26
C ARG A 1058 2.23 -16.57 -3.55
N PHE A 1059 3.00 -17.65 -3.43
CA PHE A 1059 4.42 -17.66 -3.78
C PHE A 1059 4.64 -17.95 -5.26
N GLU A 1060 3.76 -18.72 -5.91
CA GLU A 1060 3.85 -19.02 -7.33
C GLU A 1060 3.81 -17.75 -8.19
N LYS A 1061 2.90 -16.82 -7.87
CA LYS A 1061 2.83 -15.49 -8.48
C LYS A 1061 4.13 -14.68 -8.37
N LEU A 1062 4.92 -14.90 -7.31
CA LEU A 1062 6.24 -14.24 -7.14
C LEU A 1062 7.31 -14.87 -8.04
N GLN A 1063 7.14 -16.12 -8.47
CA GLN A 1063 8.03 -16.76 -9.45
C GLN A 1063 7.80 -16.18 -10.85
N GLU A 1064 6.57 -15.76 -11.17
CA GLU A 1064 6.24 -15.05 -12.41
C GLU A 1064 6.80 -13.63 -12.43
N ASP A 1065 6.64 -12.86 -11.33
CA ASP A 1065 7.31 -11.57 -11.17
C ASP A 1065 8.85 -11.73 -11.33
N ALA A 1066 9.45 -12.71 -10.63
CA ALA A 1066 10.89 -12.97 -10.70
C ALA A 1066 11.38 -13.39 -12.10
N PHE A 1067 10.62 -14.23 -12.81
CA PHE A 1067 10.92 -14.62 -14.20
C PHE A 1067 10.85 -13.43 -15.16
N THR A 1068 9.82 -12.61 -15.01
CA THR A 1068 9.57 -11.44 -15.85
C THR A 1068 10.66 -10.38 -15.63
N PHE A 1069 11.04 -10.11 -14.38
CA PHE A 1069 12.16 -9.22 -14.06
C PHE A 1069 13.51 -9.78 -14.53
N ALA A 1070 13.73 -11.11 -14.44
CA ALA A 1070 14.93 -11.74 -14.98
C ALA A 1070 15.01 -11.59 -16.51
N PHE A 1071 13.88 -11.68 -17.23
CA PHE A 1071 13.84 -11.39 -18.68
C PHE A 1071 14.19 -9.92 -18.98
N MET A 1072 13.61 -8.96 -18.24
CA MET A 1072 13.98 -7.54 -18.39
C MET A 1072 15.48 -7.32 -18.21
N MET A 1073 16.05 -7.84 -17.11
CA MET A 1073 17.46 -7.64 -16.79
C MET A 1073 18.41 -8.42 -17.72
N LYS A 1074 17.97 -9.55 -18.29
CA LYS A 1074 18.69 -10.26 -19.36
C LYS A 1074 18.78 -9.40 -20.62
N VAL A 1075 17.69 -8.75 -21.02
CA VAL A 1075 17.61 -7.93 -22.25
C VAL A 1075 18.33 -6.58 -22.09
N LEU A 1076 18.41 -6.05 -20.87
CA LEU A 1076 19.05 -4.76 -20.55
C LEU A 1076 20.54 -4.86 -20.16
N ASP A 1077 21.10 -6.09 -20.14
CA ASP A 1077 22.45 -6.43 -19.69
C ASP A 1077 22.72 -6.05 -18.21
N LEU A 1078 21.73 -6.26 -17.34
CA LEU A 1078 21.72 -5.89 -15.91
C LEU A 1078 21.82 -7.08 -14.94
N ILE A 1079 22.03 -8.31 -15.43
CA ILE A 1079 22.25 -9.47 -14.57
C ILE A 1079 23.68 -9.41 -14.00
N PRO A 1080 23.88 -9.47 -12.67
CA PRO A 1080 25.21 -9.44 -12.07
C PRO A 1080 26.11 -10.59 -12.53
N ALA A 1081 27.41 -10.31 -12.70
CA ALA A 1081 28.42 -11.34 -12.92
C ALA A 1081 28.42 -12.35 -11.76
N SER A 1082 28.51 -13.64 -12.11
CA SER A 1082 27.98 -14.76 -11.32
C SER A 1082 28.88 -15.32 -10.22
#